data_AF-A0A6F9DDE2-F1
#
_entry.id   AF-A0A6F9DDE2-F1
#
_cell.length_a   1.000
_cell.length_b   1.000
_cell.length_c   1.000
_cell.angle_alpha   90.00
_cell.angle_beta   90.00
_cell.angle_gamma   90.00
#
_symmetry.space_group_name_H-M   'P 1'
#
loop_
_entity.id
_entity.type
_entity.pdbx_description
1 polymer ?
#
loop_
_entity_poly.entity_id
_entity_poly.type
_entity_poly.pdbx_seq_one_letter_code
_entity_poly.pdbx_strand_id
1 'polypeptide(L)'
;MKLKRALSIMNKSKQSQEYEALLQQTEQEFNLQSQTLMQELTRLSEDVQKLEKENSLLKSQTNSTEVDGNTESELRRLQAQNTVLKTSLESLQLKHKEELDQMNESMKQIKVKHASTDSLDTVENSTPNLSNGSDWKDPLSVNDEVDGESSTADETSTTNHSENSFQSIVADDRLLHAEAQCQRLKQQLQQLQDINVQYETEREEKNLLQIALDEETNRRLTECKALNTEIESYREKLDRKQASYIHLQDEKENLFKECQNKASEITALRDSSSIQLQAEKEKLSKEITSLGNALQTSHNLLEQQQASMAVFQKQVDSLEEEKKMLAHEKDQLQQCLEEAQQSLSSQEQLRFEQTSQTSKFESQIASLNARLEKAATERDDAVTKFEENARASGALLQRVDQVEHDNEKLRHELQEAKELAEKRKKVMDKQAIESQEHNAKFTERIVAMQAEFDSATQRTTETYAEKEKVLEETCKRQEQELIRMNHQDRTKTREIDSIQQQLRDLQSNISSVENSRGWFERALKDAEKVAEEKQAAHLQKIQDLKSLHAKEFEGLKVRLSQKDEEIAEVERRLAEANEEIQKREEVKDRLKQDIQDEKSKQKLVEKKGHTALKDLKRQLAIEKKRNEKLQEKLQEISSNQSNVDELLQVVDGHDTSATGGDGSSVSSFSFRDFMSSSKQSDSHSQAGTSSLSSTPVTSVNVSKAESRDLLSRVTVLQQDKWQLEEQVRHLEESAGAMADELMEKTKLIQQYVQHTRTDVHKVKASNEELGSSRSIRNRVRSVITGQDDADVANIRELNRKLTRMLEEEMTKNMALKEDLANLSMQLAKK
;
A
#
# COMPACT_ATOMS: atom_id res chain seq x y z
N MET A 1 -116.95 12.25 57.78
CA MET A 1 -117.02 11.45 56.54
C MET A 1 -116.40 12.14 55.32
N LYS A 2 -117.05 13.14 54.70
CA LYS A 2 -116.63 13.72 53.39
C LYS A 2 -115.13 14.03 53.27
N LEU A 3 -114.54 14.70 54.26
CA LEU A 3 -113.11 15.06 54.27
C LEU A 3 -112.15 13.86 54.14
N LYS A 4 -112.43 12.71 54.80
CA LYS A 4 -111.61 11.49 54.68
C LYS A 4 -111.65 10.89 53.27
N ARG A 5 -112.78 11.01 52.55
CA ARG A 5 -112.87 10.58 51.14
C ARG A 5 -112.05 11.52 50.24
N ALA A 6 -112.15 12.83 50.44
CA ALA A 6 -111.37 13.81 49.68
C ALA A 6 -109.85 13.58 49.83
N LEU A 7 -109.36 13.40 51.07
CA LEU A 7 -107.95 13.09 51.33
C LEU A 7 -107.52 11.73 50.74
N SER A 8 -108.38 10.71 50.76
CA SER A 8 -108.09 9.41 50.13
C SER A 8 -108.02 9.50 48.59
N ILE A 9 -108.87 10.32 47.96
CA ILE A 9 -108.83 10.59 46.52
C ILE A 9 -107.57 11.39 46.17
N MET A 10 -107.23 12.41 46.97
CA MET A 10 -106.03 13.21 46.80
C MET A 10 -104.75 12.36 46.90
N ASN A 11 -104.63 11.48 47.91
CA ASN A 11 -103.49 10.58 48.02
C ASN A 11 -103.42 9.59 46.84
N LYS A 12 -104.55 9.05 46.37
CA LYS A 12 -104.56 8.19 45.17
C LYS A 12 -104.15 8.94 43.92
N SER A 13 -104.59 10.20 43.76
CA SER A 13 -104.18 11.07 42.64
C SER A 13 -102.68 11.36 42.70
N LYS A 14 -102.13 11.65 43.89
CA LYS A 14 -100.71 11.91 44.09
C LYS A 14 -99.86 10.65 43.82
N GLN A 15 -100.30 9.49 44.29
CA GLN A 15 -99.66 8.21 43.97
C GLN A 15 -99.72 7.91 42.46
N SER A 16 -100.84 8.21 41.79
CA SER A 16 -100.95 8.06 40.33
C SER A 16 -99.93 8.95 39.60
N GLN A 17 -99.78 10.21 40.01
CA GLN A 17 -98.79 11.14 39.45
C GLN A 17 -97.34 10.72 39.77
N GLU A 18 -97.09 10.16 40.95
CA GLU A 18 -95.78 9.61 41.33
C GLU A 18 -95.42 8.38 40.49
N TYR A 19 -96.38 7.49 40.20
CA TYR A 19 -96.18 6.37 39.27
C TYR A 19 -96.01 6.82 37.81
N GLU A 20 -96.78 7.81 37.36
CA GLU A 20 -96.72 8.36 36.00
C GLU A 20 -95.37 9.08 35.75
N ALA A 21 -94.90 9.87 36.72
CA ALA A 21 -93.58 10.48 36.67
C ALA A 21 -92.43 9.45 36.70
N LEU A 22 -92.56 8.39 37.52
CA LEU A 22 -91.55 7.33 37.57
C LEU A 22 -91.51 6.52 36.26
N LEU A 23 -92.68 6.22 35.66
CA LEU A 23 -92.76 5.58 34.36
C LEU A 23 -92.10 6.44 33.28
N GLN A 24 -92.44 7.73 33.22
CA GLN A 24 -91.85 8.68 32.28
C GLN A 24 -90.33 8.84 32.48
N GLN A 25 -89.81 8.76 33.71
CA GLN A 25 -88.37 8.68 33.96
C GLN A 25 -87.78 7.38 33.38
N THR A 26 -88.39 6.22 33.63
CA THR A 26 -87.87 4.94 33.07
C THR A 26 -87.92 4.89 31.55
N GLU A 27 -88.91 5.52 30.91
CA GLU A 27 -88.96 5.68 29.45
C GLU A 27 -87.84 6.61 28.94
N GLN A 28 -87.54 7.71 29.64
CA GLN A 28 -86.42 8.58 29.30
C GLN A 28 -85.06 7.88 29.46
N GLU A 29 -84.86 7.12 30.55
CA GLU A 29 -83.66 6.33 30.79
C GLU A 29 -83.49 5.22 29.74
N PHE A 30 -84.56 4.50 29.39
CA PHE A 30 -84.53 3.48 28.32
C PHE A 30 -84.23 4.09 26.94
N ASN A 31 -84.86 5.22 26.59
CA ASN A 31 -84.59 5.92 25.35
C ASN A 31 -83.13 6.42 25.28
N LEU A 32 -82.60 6.95 26.39
CA LEU A 32 -81.20 7.39 26.48
C LEU A 32 -80.24 6.20 26.33
N GLN A 33 -80.49 5.07 27.00
CA GLN A 33 -79.71 3.84 26.85
C GLN A 33 -79.75 3.31 25.41
N SER A 34 -80.92 3.29 24.77
CA SER A 34 -81.09 2.89 23.36
C SER A 34 -80.33 3.82 22.40
N GLN A 35 -80.38 5.14 22.64
CA GLN A 35 -79.62 6.13 21.88
C GLN A 35 -78.11 5.93 22.05
N THR A 36 -77.62 5.72 23.28
CA THR A 36 -76.20 5.43 23.56
C THR A 36 -75.75 4.12 22.91
N LEU A 37 -76.58 3.07 22.96
CA LEU A 37 -76.31 1.78 22.32
C LEU A 37 -76.21 1.92 20.79
N MET A 38 -77.10 2.70 20.16
CA MET A 38 -77.00 3.01 18.72
C MET A 38 -75.76 3.83 18.38
N GLN A 39 -75.33 4.77 19.24
CA GLN A 39 -74.10 5.54 19.02
C GLN A 39 -72.85 4.65 19.11
N GLU A 40 -72.73 3.79 20.13
CA GLU A 40 -71.60 2.85 20.23
C GLU A 40 -71.66 1.76 19.14
N LEU A 41 -72.85 1.27 18.73
CA LEU A 41 -72.98 0.38 17.55
C LEU A 41 -72.57 1.06 16.25
N THR A 42 -72.90 2.34 16.06
CA THR A 42 -72.47 3.12 14.88
C THR A 42 -70.95 3.28 14.88
N ARG A 43 -70.37 3.67 16.01
CA ARG A 43 -68.92 3.81 16.20
C ARG A 43 -68.17 2.49 16.00
N LEU A 44 -68.66 1.39 16.59
CA LEU A 44 -68.11 0.05 16.37
C LEU A 44 -68.22 -0.37 14.90
N SER A 45 -69.30 0.00 14.21
CA SER A 45 -69.44 -0.25 12.76
C SER A 45 -68.46 0.57 11.93
N GLU A 46 -68.21 1.84 12.31
CA GLU A 46 -67.16 2.64 11.68
C GLU A 46 -65.75 2.09 11.94
N ASP A 47 -65.46 1.66 13.16
CA ASP A 47 -64.15 1.14 13.55
C ASP A 47 -63.91 -0.25 12.95
N VAL A 48 -64.94 -1.09 12.82
CA VAL A 48 -64.92 -2.30 11.97
C VAL A 48 -64.67 -1.93 10.52
N GLN A 49 -65.37 -0.95 9.93
CA GLN A 49 -65.09 -0.53 8.55
C GLN A 49 -63.67 0.05 8.36
N LYS A 50 -63.09 0.69 9.39
CA LYS A 50 -61.68 1.14 9.37
C LYS A 50 -60.75 -0.07 9.39
N LEU A 51 -60.98 -1.04 10.28
CA LEU A 51 -60.20 -2.27 10.38
C LEU A 51 -60.38 -3.22 9.18
N GLU A 52 -61.53 -3.18 8.51
CA GLU A 52 -61.78 -3.88 7.23
C GLU A 52 -61.07 -3.18 6.07
N LYS A 53 -61.06 -1.84 6.02
CA LYS A 53 -60.26 -1.08 5.04
C LYS A 53 -58.77 -1.25 5.28
N GLU A 54 -58.33 -1.34 6.54
CA GLU A 54 -56.95 -1.63 6.91
C GLU A 54 -56.58 -3.08 6.60
N ASN A 55 -57.44 -4.06 6.89
CA ASN A 55 -57.29 -5.43 6.40
C ASN A 55 -57.31 -5.51 4.88
N SER A 56 -58.09 -4.67 4.19
CA SER A 56 -58.13 -4.63 2.73
C SER A 56 -56.88 -3.98 2.16
N LEU A 57 -56.30 -2.99 2.83
CA LEU A 57 -55.01 -2.38 2.46
C LEU A 57 -53.87 -3.37 2.70
N LEU A 58 -53.82 -4.01 3.86
CA LEU A 58 -52.85 -5.06 4.17
C LEU A 58 -53.01 -6.25 3.21
N LYS A 59 -54.25 -6.69 2.91
CA LYS A 59 -54.50 -7.73 1.90
C LYS A 59 -54.18 -7.25 0.48
N SER A 60 -54.30 -5.97 0.15
CA SER A 60 -53.83 -5.46 -1.14
C SER A 60 -52.30 -5.44 -1.21
N GLN A 61 -51.60 -5.18 -0.09
CA GLN A 61 -50.15 -5.33 -0.01
C GLN A 61 -49.73 -6.80 -0.11
N THR A 62 -50.42 -7.73 0.56
CA THR A 62 -50.13 -9.18 0.43
C THR A 62 -50.65 -9.83 -0.85
N ASN A 63 -51.55 -9.19 -1.59
CA ASN A 63 -51.97 -9.61 -2.92
C ASN A 63 -51.19 -8.88 -4.04
N SER A 64 -50.43 -7.83 -3.70
CA SER A 64 -49.35 -7.29 -4.54
C SER A 64 -48.03 -8.05 -4.36
N THR A 65 -47.90 -8.88 -3.32
CA THR A 65 -47.01 -10.04 -3.39
C THR A 65 -47.71 -11.17 -4.11
N GLU A 66 -47.36 -11.36 -5.38
CA GLU A 66 -47.38 -12.69 -5.99
C GLU A 66 -46.65 -13.67 -5.07
N VAL A 67 -47.28 -14.79 -4.74
CA VAL A 67 -46.59 -15.87 -4.04
C VAL A 67 -45.66 -16.57 -5.05
N ASP A 68 -44.36 -16.58 -4.73
CA ASP A 68 -43.35 -17.44 -5.35
C ASP A 68 -42.98 -17.21 -6.83
N GLY A 69 -43.14 -15.97 -7.32
CA GLY A 69 -42.26 -15.46 -8.39
C GLY A 69 -40.88 -15.07 -7.82
N ASN A 70 -40.87 -14.03 -6.99
CA ASN A 70 -39.62 -13.47 -6.45
C ASN A 70 -39.07 -14.27 -5.24
N THR A 71 -39.92 -14.83 -4.38
CA THR A 71 -39.46 -15.62 -3.21
C THR A 71 -38.90 -16.99 -3.58
N GLU A 72 -39.47 -17.70 -4.57
CA GLU A 72 -38.89 -18.98 -5.01
C GLU A 72 -37.59 -18.76 -5.80
N SER A 73 -37.48 -17.66 -6.56
CA SER A 73 -36.23 -17.31 -7.23
C SER A 73 -35.16 -16.77 -6.26
N GLU A 74 -35.54 -16.04 -5.21
CA GLU A 74 -34.69 -15.71 -4.06
C GLU A 74 -34.19 -17.00 -3.38
N LEU A 75 -35.08 -17.96 -3.11
CA LEU A 75 -34.74 -19.25 -2.50
C LEU A 75 -33.82 -20.08 -3.40
N ARG A 76 -34.10 -20.19 -4.69
CA ARG A 76 -33.22 -20.86 -5.68
C ARG A 76 -31.88 -20.15 -5.83
N ARG A 77 -31.84 -18.80 -5.78
CA ARG A 77 -30.60 -18.01 -5.80
C ARG A 77 -29.79 -18.24 -4.53
N LEU A 78 -30.41 -18.26 -3.36
CA LEU A 78 -29.77 -18.56 -2.08
C LEU A 78 -29.33 -20.03 -1.99
N GLN A 79 -30.06 -20.98 -2.57
CA GLN A 79 -29.63 -22.38 -2.69
C GLN A 79 -28.44 -22.51 -3.65
N ALA A 80 -28.45 -21.86 -4.82
CA ALA A 80 -27.32 -21.82 -5.74
C ALA A 80 -26.09 -21.11 -5.13
N GLN A 81 -26.30 -20.04 -4.37
CA GLN A 81 -25.23 -19.38 -3.63
C GLN A 81 -24.69 -20.28 -2.51
N ASN A 82 -25.54 -21.05 -1.82
CA ASN A 82 -25.09 -22.04 -0.83
C ASN A 82 -24.35 -23.22 -1.48
N THR A 83 -24.74 -23.71 -2.66
CA THR A 83 -23.98 -24.77 -3.35
C THR A 83 -22.65 -24.25 -3.87
N VAL A 84 -22.58 -23.02 -4.40
CA VAL A 84 -21.31 -22.38 -4.81
C VAL A 84 -20.41 -22.06 -3.61
N LEU A 85 -20.97 -21.57 -2.49
CA LEU A 85 -20.20 -21.38 -1.26
C LEU A 85 -19.73 -22.72 -0.67
N LYS A 86 -20.53 -23.78 -0.78
CA LYS A 86 -20.15 -25.12 -0.33
C LYS A 86 -19.06 -25.74 -1.21
N THR A 87 -19.15 -25.67 -2.54
CA THR A 87 -18.07 -26.16 -3.42
C THR A 87 -16.82 -25.29 -3.34
N SER A 88 -16.95 -23.98 -3.07
CA SER A 88 -15.82 -23.09 -2.77
C SER A 88 -15.15 -23.47 -1.43
N LEU A 89 -15.94 -23.76 -0.39
CA LEU A 89 -15.44 -24.25 0.91
C LEU A 89 -14.78 -25.62 0.78
N GLU A 90 -15.40 -26.55 0.04
CA GLU A 90 -14.83 -27.88 -0.25
C GLU A 90 -13.54 -27.75 -1.10
N SER A 91 -13.45 -26.80 -2.03
CA SER A 91 -12.24 -26.50 -2.79
C SER A 91 -11.14 -25.86 -1.94
N LEU A 92 -11.48 -24.96 -1.00
CA LEU A 92 -10.54 -24.40 -0.04
C LEU A 92 -10.05 -25.46 0.96
N GLN A 93 -10.93 -26.35 1.43
CA GLN A 93 -10.56 -27.49 2.27
C GLN A 93 -9.68 -28.48 1.50
N LEU A 94 -9.94 -28.72 0.20
CA LEU A 94 -9.09 -29.53 -0.65
C LEU A 94 -7.71 -28.88 -0.81
N LYS A 95 -7.62 -27.57 -1.10
CA LYS A 95 -6.36 -26.84 -1.19
C LYS A 95 -5.57 -26.85 0.12
N HIS A 96 -6.19 -26.54 1.25
CA HIS A 96 -5.54 -26.63 2.56
C HIS A 96 -5.06 -28.06 2.87
N LYS A 97 -5.78 -29.08 2.39
CA LYS A 97 -5.33 -30.47 2.50
C LYS A 97 -4.16 -30.77 1.55
N GLU A 98 -4.20 -30.32 0.31
CA GLU A 98 -3.09 -30.45 -0.66
C GLU A 98 -1.84 -29.70 -0.18
N GLU A 99 -1.98 -28.55 0.46
CA GLU A 99 -0.92 -27.78 1.11
C GLU A 99 -0.37 -28.51 2.35
N LEU A 100 -1.24 -29.10 3.19
CA LEU A 100 -0.82 -29.96 4.31
C LEU A 100 -0.12 -31.24 3.81
N ASP A 101 -0.60 -31.87 2.75
CA ASP A 101 0.00 -33.05 2.16
C ASP A 101 1.34 -32.70 1.48
N GLN A 102 1.47 -31.54 0.82
CA GLN A 102 2.75 -31.02 0.32
C GLN A 102 3.71 -30.65 1.45
N MET A 103 3.24 -30.07 2.56
CA MET A 103 4.05 -29.77 3.74
C MET A 103 4.51 -31.06 4.43
N ASN A 104 3.65 -32.08 4.51
CA ASN A 104 4.00 -33.40 5.02
C ASN A 104 4.99 -34.12 4.08
N GLU A 105 4.83 -34.04 2.76
CA GLU A 105 5.77 -34.61 1.80
C GLU A 105 7.12 -33.88 1.83
N SER A 106 7.11 -32.56 2.03
CA SER A 106 8.31 -31.77 2.28
C SER A 106 9.00 -32.18 3.58
N MET A 107 8.23 -32.39 4.67
CA MET A 107 8.76 -32.95 5.92
C MET A 107 9.28 -34.38 5.77
N LYS A 108 8.68 -35.22 4.91
CA LYS A 108 9.24 -36.54 4.56
C LYS A 108 10.54 -36.39 3.79
N GLN A 109 10.64 -35.50 2.81
CA GLN A 109 11.88 -35.26 2.07
C GLN A 109 12.99 -34.70 2.97
N ILE A 110 12.65 -33.84 3.93
CA ILE A 110 13.57 -33.39 4.98
C ILE A 110 13.99 -34.56 5.87
N LYS A 111 13.06 -35.40 6.34
CA LYS A 111 13.38 -36.62 7.12
C LYS A 111 14.22 -37.63 6.33
N VAL A 112 14.01 -37.80 5.03
CA VAL A 112 14.81 -38.70 4.17
C VAL A 112 16.21 -38.15 3.93
N LYS A 113 16.37 -36.82 3.82
CA LYS A 113 17.69 -36.17 3.82
C LYS A 113 18.42 -36.38 5.14
N HIS A 114 17.75 -36.21 6.29
CA HIS A 114 18.36 -36.49 7.60
C HIS A 114 18.60 -37.99 7.85
N ALA A 115 17.76 -38.89 7.33
CA ALA A 115 17.95 -40.35 7.45
C ALA A 115 19.14 -40.88 6.62
N SER A 116 19.81 -40.03 5.84
CA SER A 116 21.08 -40.36 5.18
C SER A 116 22.30 -40.02 6.06
N THR A 117 22.10 -39.37 7.21
CA THR A 117 23.13 -38.95 8.17
C THR A 117 22.61 -39.07 9.60
N ASP A 118 22.41 -40.30 10.09
CA ASP A 118 23.13 -40.80 11.26
C ASP A 118 22.75 -42.23 11.64
N SER A 119 23.73 -42.92 12.22
CA SER A 119 23.60 -44.28 12.74
C SER A 119 24.37 -44.37 14.07
N LEU A 120 23.68 -44.18 15.19
CA LEU A 120 23.94 -44.94 16.43
C LEU A 120 22.83 -44.78 17.49
N ASP A 121 22.63 -45.87 18.23
CA ASP A 121 22.23 -46.04 19.62
C ASP A 121 21.03 -45.31 20.27
N THR A 122 20.14 -46.17 20.79
CA THR A 122 19.14 -45.93 21.84
C THR A 122 19.75 -45.60 23.21
N VAL A 123 19.05 -44.80 24.02
CA VAL A 123 18.90 -44.99 25.49
C VAL A 123 17.61 -44.30 25.97
N GLU A 124 17.08 -44.70 27.13
CA GLU A 124 15.71 -44.37 27.58
C GLU A 124 15.59 -43.18 28.57
N ASN A 125 14.46 -42.48 28.46
CA ASN A 125 13.62 -41.95 29.56
C ASN A 125 14.06 -40.70 30.38
N SER A 126 13.06 -40.10 31.05
CA SER A 126 13.10 -39.04 32.08
C SER A 126 13.05 -37.58 31.61
N THR A 127 11.83 -37.06 31.47
CA THR A 127 11.50 -35.64 31.69
C THR A 127 11.57 -35.34 33.21
N PRO A 128 11.90 -34.11 33.68
CA PRO A 128 10.95 -32.99 33.55
C PRO A 128 11.53 -31.55 33.42
N ASN A 129 10.60 -30.68 33.01
CA ASN A 129 10.56 -29.22 33.21
C ASN A 129 11.43 -28.34 32.29
N LEU A 130 10.91 -27.14 32.00
CA LEU A 130 11.41 -26.23 30.97
C LEU A 130 12.08 -25.00 31.61
N SER A 131 13.36 -24.78 31.32
CA SER A 131 14.03 -23.50 31.54
C SER A 131 15.10 -23.24 30.48
N ASN A 132 14.88 -22.21 29.66
CA ASN A 132 15.81 -21.55 28.72
C ASN A 132 16.90 -22.36 28.00
N GLY A 133 16.72 -22.48 26.68
CA GLY A 133 17.49 -21.59 25.78
C GLY A 133 18.66 -22.20 25.00
N SER A 134 18.88 -21.64 23.80
CA SER A 134 20.11 -21.72 23.01
C SER A 134 20.06 -20.73 21.85
N ASP A 135 21.17 -20.37 21.20
CA ASP A 135 22.46 -19.92 21.77
C ASP A 135 23.18 -19.11 20.67
N TRP A 136 23.89 -18.03 21.02
CA TRP A 136 24.68 -17.20 20.07
C TRP A 136 25.78 -16.41 20.79
N LYS A 137 26.87 -17.08 21.15
CA LYS A 137 28.16 -16.52 21.61
C LYS A 137 29.29 -17.51 21.26
N ASP A 138 30.53 -17.12 20.96
CA ASP A 138 31.10 -15.81 20.58
C ASP A 138 31.99 -16.08 19.32
N PRO A 139 32.80 -15.13 18.82
CA PRO A 139 34.22 -15.24 19.19
C PRO A 139 34.96 -13.90 19.39
N LEU A 140 35.90 -13.90 20.33
CA LEU A 140 36.95 -12.89 20.47
C LEU A 140 38.24 -13.54 21.01
N SER A 141 39.37 -12.86 20.79
CA SER A 141 40.72 -13.16 21.30
C SER A 141 41.40 -14.41 20.73
N VAL A 142 42.38 -14.19 19.87
CA VAL A 142 43.56 -15.05 19.70
C VAL A 142 44.71 -14.32 20.38
N ASN A 143 45.52 -15.01 21.19
CA ASN A 143 46.69 -14.43 21.83
C ASN A 143 47.94 -14.73 21.00
N ASP A 144 48.81 -13.73 20.82
CA ASP A 144 50.21 -13.92 20.43
C ASP A 144 51.05 -14.26 21.67
N GLU A 145 51.96 -15.24 21.55
CA GLU A 145 53.17 -15.33 22.36
C GLU A 145 54.21 -16.27 21.68
N VAL A 146 55.46 -16.23 22.16
CA VAL A 146 56.65 -17.02 21.75
C VAL A 146 57.47 -16.46 20.57
N ASP A 147 58.65 -15.95 20.94
CA ASP A 147 59.74 -15.48 20.08
C ASP A 147 60.50 -16.58 19.31
N GLY A 148 61.28 -16.15 18.30
CA GLY A 148 62.42 -16.90 17.73
C GLY A 148 62.35 -17.12 16.20
N GLU A 149 63.46 -17.10 15.45
CA GLU A 149 64.86 -16.75 15.77
C GLU A 149 65.69 -16.57 14.47
N SER A 150 66.76 -15.75 14.49
CA SER A 150 67.87 -15.67 13.48
C SER A 150 67.54 -15.29 12.03
N SER A 151 68.39 -14.60 11.23
CA SER A 151 69.71 -13.92 11.36
C SER A 151 69.90 -13.04 10.08
N THR A 152 70.91 -12.19 9.77
CA THR A 152 72.14 -11.54 10.34
C THR A 152 72.39 -10.28 9.44
N ALA A 153 73.31 -9.32 9.62
CA ALA A 153 74.46 -9.08 10.51
C ALA A 153 74.20 -7.78 11.36
N ASP A 154 75.08 -6.87 11.83
CA ASP A 154 76.48 -6.43 11.55
C ASP A 154 76.77 -5.84 10.14
N GLU A 155 77.81 -5.04 9.88
CA GLU A 155 79.01 -4.69 10.67
C GLU A 155 79.12 -3.21 11.15
N THR A 156 79.54 -3.03 12.41
CA THR A 156 80.51 -2.01 12.92
C THR A 156 80.20 -0.50 13.03
N SER A 157 80.64 0.06 14.17
CA SER A 157 81.07 1.46 14.38
C SER A 157 82.59 1.61 14.06
N THR A 158 83.28 2.77 14.02
CA THR A 158 83.29 3.91 14.97
C THR A 158 84.19 5.07 14.46
N THR A 159 83.77 6.34 14.67
CA THR A 159 84.59 7.59 14.86
C THR A 159 85.74 8.04 13.93
N ASN A 160 85.72 9.37 13.64
CA ASN A 160 86.86 10.30 13.39
C ASN A 160 87.64 10.18 12.05
N HIS A 161 88.00 11.25 11.31
CA HIS A 161 87.99 12.72 11.56
C HIS A 161 87.76 13.55 10.26
N SER A 162 87.37 14.82 10.43
CA SER A 162 87.70 16.02 9.62
C SER A 162 88.08 15.90 8.13
N GLU A 163 87.27 16.51 7.25
CA GLU A 163 87.71 17.74 6.52
C GLU A 163 86.54 18.52 5.89
N ASN A 164 86.62 19.87 5.94
CA ASN A 164 85.57 20.78 5.46
C ASN A 164 85.67 21.05 3.95
N SER A 165 84.74 20.51 3.15
CA SER A 165 84.39 21.11 1.84
C SER A 165 83.05 20.61 1.27
N PHE A 166 82.74 19.31 1.39
CA PHE A 166 81.59 18.67 0.74
C PHE A 166 80.26 18.76 1.50
N GLN A 167 80.23 19.48 2.63
CA GLN A 167 79.17 19.34 3.63
C GLN A 167 77.88 20.11 3.31
N SER A 168 77.87 21.04 2.34
CA SER A 168 76.63 21.68 1.86
C SER A 168 75.78 20.69 1.07
N ILE A 169 76.30 20.18 -0.05
CA ILE A 169 75.52 19.37 -1.01
C ILE A 169 74.91 18.12 -0.35
N VAL A 170 75.66 17.43 0.51
CA VAL A 170 75.16 16.23 1.22
C VAL A 170 74.20 16.59 2.37
N ALA A 171 74.26 17.81 2.92
CA ALA A 171 73.25 18.31 3.84
C ALA A 171 71.98 18.72 3.08
N ASP A 172 72.12 19.39 1.94
CA ASP A 172 71.02 19.83 1.07
C ASP A 172 70.23 18.61 0.53
N ASP A 173 70.89 17.58 0.02
CA ASP A 173 70.24 16.32 -0.41
C ASP A 173 69.51 15.61 0.74
N ARG A 174 70.09 15.59 1.94
CA ARG A 174 69.46 15.02 3.14
C ARG A 174 68.28 15.84 3.64
N LEU A 175 68.38 17.18 3.57
CA LEU A 175 67.29 18.09 3.89
C LEU A 175 66.13 17.90 2.91
N LEU A 176 66.42 17.83 1.61
CA LEU A 176 65.43 17.64 0.55
C LEU A 176 64.76 16.26 0.62
N HIS A 177 65.49 15.22 1.03
CA HIS A 177 64.90 13.91 1.35
C HIS A 177 63.99 13.97 2.60
N ALA A 178 64.42 14.66 3.66
CA ALA A 178 63.61 14.84 4.87
C ALA A 178 62.35 15.68 4.61
N GLU A 179 62.45 16.75 3.79
CA GLU A 179 61.30 17.54 3.34
C GLU A 179 60.34 16.69 2.49
N ALA A 180 60.85 15.85 1.59
CA ALA A 180 60.03 14.91 0.81
C ALA A 180 59.32 13.87 1.71
N GLN A 181 59.98 13.38 2.77
CA GLN A 181 59.34 12.54 3.78
C GLN A 181 58.26 13.31 4.57
N CYS A 182 58.55 14.55 5.01
CA CYS A 182 57.56 15.39 5.69
C CYS A 182 56.37 15.76 4.79
N GLN A 183 56.57 15.93 3.48
CA GLN A 183 55.49 16.13 2.51
C GLN A 183 54.65 14.87 2.33
N ARG A 184 55.26 13.67 2.24
CA ARG A 184 54.53 12.39 2.24
C ARG A 184 53.73 12.17 3.52
N LEU A 185 54.33 12.41 4.69
CA LEU A 185 53.65 12.28 5.98
C LEU A 185 52.50 13.29 6.11
N LYS A 186 52.64 14.52 5.58
CA LYS A 186 51.52 15.47 5.47
C LYS A 186 50.42 14.98 4.52
N GLN A 187 50.75 14.40 3.37
CA GLN A 187 49.75 13.81 2.47
C GLN A 187 49.02 12.63 3.11
N GLN A 188 49.72 11.75 3.82
CA GLN A 188 49.11 10.63 4.54
C GLN A 188 48.22 11.11 5.70
N LEU A 189 48.65 12.12 6.44
CA LEU A 189 47.85 12.72 7.53
C LEU A 189 46.62 13.47 6.99
N GLN A 190 46.75 14.16 5.86
CA GLN A 190 45.61 14.76 5.14
C GLN A 190 44.63 13.67 4.70
N GLN A 191 45.10 12.61 4.05
CA GLN A 191 44.26 11.47 3.64
C GLN A 191 43.55 10.81 4.82
N LEU A 192 44.21 10.67 5.97
CA LEU A 192 43.58 10.15 7.20
C LEU A 192 42.53 11.10 7.77
N GLN A 193 42.72 12.43 7.68
CA GLN A 193 41.68 13.39 8.05
C GLN A 193 40.50 13.33 7.08
N ASP A 194 40.76 13.29 5.77
CA ASP A 194 39.71 13.22 4.74
C ASP A 194 38.87 11.94 4.90
N ILE A 195 39.51 10.79 5.18
CA ILE A 195 38.84 9.51 5.49
C ILE A 195 38.07 9.58 6.82
N ASN A 196 38.61 10.23 7.86
CA ASN A 196 37.89 10.36 9.14
C ASN A 196 36.63 11.22 8.98
N VAL A 197 36.70 12.32 8.21
CA VAL A 197 35.52 13.15 7.89
C VAL A 197 34.50 12.35 7.08
N GLN A 198 34.92 11.56 6.09
CA GLN A 198 34.02 10.67 5.33
C GLN A 198 33.33 9.64 6.25
N TYR A 199 34.08 8.99 7.14
CA TYR A 199 33.55 8.04 8.12
C TYR A 199 32.56 8.70 9.10
N GLU A 200 32.85 9.92 9.57
CA GLU A 200 31.93 10.68 10.40
C GLU A 200 30.65 11.05 9.63
N THR A 201 30.74 11.48 8.36
CA THR A 201 29.54 11.74 7.54
C THR A 201 28.71 10.50 7.26
N GLU A 202 29.31 9.37 6.88
CA GLU A 202 28.56 8.10 6.68
C GLU A 202 27.90 7.62 7.98
N ARG A 203 28.54 7.84 9.12
CA ARG A 203 28.00 7.53 10.44
C ARG A 203 26.82 8.43 10.80
N GLU A 204 26.91 9.73 10.53
CA GLU A 204 25.83 10.70 10.76
C GLU A 204 24.63 10.40 9.85
N GLU A 205 24.86 10.16 8.56
CA GLU A 205 23.83 9.75 7.58
C GLU A 205 23.15 8.45 7.99
N LYS A 206 23.92 7.43 8.41
CA LYS A 206 23.35 6.16 8.90
C LYS A 206 22.50 6.35 10.16
N ASN A 207 22.87 7.28 11.04
CA ASN A 207 22.10 7.62 12.24
C ASN A 207 20.79 8.33 11.89
N LEU A 208 20.83 9.28 10.94
CA LEU A 208 19.63 9.95 10.41
C LEU A 208 18.69 8.99 9.68
N LEU A 209 19.23 8.05 8.89
CA LEU A 209 18.45 6.99 8.24
C LEU A 209 17.80 6.02 9.24
N GLN A 210 18.48 5.69 10.35
CA GLN A 210 17.89 4.91 11.43
C GLN A 210 16.74 5.68 12.10
N ILE A 211 16.92 6.96 12.41
CA ILE A 211 15.85 7.82 12.98
C ILE A 211 14.66 7.89 12.04
N ALA A 212 14.86 8.12 10.73
CA ALA A 212 13.78 8.16 9.75
C ALA A 212 13.03 6.80 9.61
N LEU A 213 13.75 5.68 9.73
CA LEU A 213 13.16 4.34 9.76
C LEU A 213 12.35 4.09 11.06
N ASP A 214 12.87 4.54 12.20
CA ASP A 214 12.19 4.45 13.49
C ASP A 214 10.95 5.35 13.53
N GLU A 215 10.98 6.52 12.89
CA GLU A 215 9.82 7.42 12.74
C GLU A 215 8.73 6.81 11.84
N GLU A 216 9.07 6.32 10.63
CA GLU A 216 8.07 5.70 9.73
C GLU A 216 7.53 4.38 10.31
N THR A 217 8.35 3.56 10.98
CA THR A 217 7.84 2.34 11.65
C THR A 217 6.92 2.69 12.82
N ASN A 218 7.21 3.72 13.61
CA ASN A 218 6.28 4.23 14.62
C ASN A 218 5.00 4.80 13.99
N ARG A 219 5.11 5.52 12.87
CA ARG A 219 3.96 6.05 12.11
C ARG A 219 3.04 4.91 11.65
N ARG A 220 3.58 3.87 11.03
CA ARG A 220 2.85 2.64 10.66
C ARG A 220 2.26 1.92 11.87
N LEU A 221 2.98 1.85 12.98
CA LEU A 221 2.46 1.28 14.21
C LEU A 221 1.26 2.08 14.77
N THR A 222 1.25 3.41 14.64
CA THR A 222 0.08 4.23 14.99
C THR A 222 -1.08 4.10 14.01
N GLU A 223 -0.80 3.99 12.70
CA GLU A 223 -1.78 3.74 11.65
C GLU A 223 -2.49 2.38 11.87
N CYS A 224 -1.73 1.31 12.09
CA CYS A 224 -2.27 -0.02 12.42
C CYS A 224 -3.08 -0.02 13.73
N LYS A 225 -2.67 0.73 14.76
CA LYS A 225 -3.44 0.89 16.00
C LYS A 225 -4.77 1.62 15.75
N ALA A 226 -4.77 2.70 14.97
CA ALA A 226 -5.97 3.43 14.61
C ALA A 226 -6.95 2.56 13.82
N LEU A 227 -6.48 1.85 12.79
CA LEU A 227 -7.29 0.92 12.00
C LEU A 227 -7.87 -0.21 12.86
N ASN A 228 -7.10 -0.78 13.80
CA ASN A 228 -7.63 -1.75 14.77
C ASN A 228 -8.75 -1.15 15.63
N THR A 229 -8.59 0.08 16.15
CA THR A 229 -9.68 0.72 16.92
C THR A 229 -10.92 1.01 16.08
N GLU A 230 -10.75 1.30 14.78
CA GLU A 230 -11.89 1.48 13.88
C GLU A 230 -12.61 0.15 13.62
N ILE A 231 -11.86 -0.93 13.36
CA ILE A 231 -12.36 -2.31 13.21
C ILE A 231 -13.12 -2.75 14.47
N GLU A 232 -12.58 -2.53 15.67
CA GLU A 232 -13.26 -2.84 16.93
C GLU A 232 -14.56 -2.03 17.07
N SER A 233 -14.56 -0.75 16.66
CA SER A 233 -15.78 0.05 16.62
C SER A 233 -16.83 -0.51 15.63
N TYR A 234 -16.42 -1.12 14.52
CA TYR A 234 -17.32 -1.77 13.57
C TYR A 234 -17.82 -3.12 14.08
N ARG A 235 -17.01 -3.89 14.81
CA ARG A 235 -17.42 -5.09 15.55
C ARG A 235 -18.49 -4.74 16.58
N GLU A 236 -18.25 -3.76 17.45
CA GLU A 236 -19.27 -3.29 18.40
C GLU A 236 -20.56 -2.80 17.70
N LYS A 237 -20.47 -2.07 16.59
CA LYS A 237 -21.64 -1.64 15.80
C LYS A 237 -22.39 -2.83 15.19
N LEU A 238 -21.69 -3.88 14.80
CA LEU A 238 -22.28 -5.13 14.28
C LEU A 238 -22.97 -5.90 15.41
N ASP A 239 -22.31 -6.10 16.54
CA ASP A 239 -22.82 -6.85 17.68
C ASP A 239 -24.07 -6.16 18.28
N ARG A 240 -24.04 -4.82 18.41
CA ARG A 240 -25.22 -4.03 18.81
C ARG A 240 -26.37 -4.16 17.81
N LYS A 241 -26.09 -4.26 16.50
CA LYS A 241 -27.12 -4.52 15.47
C LYS A 241 -27.65 -5.95 15.54
N GLN A 242 -26.81 -6.95 15.79
CA GLN A 242 -27.23 -8.34 15.99
C GLN A 242 -28.11 -8.47 17.23
N ALA A 243 -27.71 -7.89 18.36
CA ALA A 243 -28.52 -7.85 19.58
C ALA A 243 -29.86 -7.13 19.37
N SER A 244 -29.87 -6.00 18.65
CA SER A 244 -31.11 -5.29 18.29
C SER A 244 -32.00 -6.10 17.34
N TYR A 245 -31.42 -6.89 16.43
CA TYR A 245 -32.17 -7.76 15.53
C TYR A 245 -32.78 -8.96 16.29
N ILE A 246 -32.03 -9.56 17.21
CA ILE A 246 -32.52 -10.63 18.10
C ILE A 246 -33.67 -10.11 18.96
N HIS A 247 -33.54 -8.93 19.59
CA HIS A 247 -34.64 -8.32 20.34
C HIS A 247 -35.88 -8.06 19.48
N LEU A 248 -35.71 -7.57 18.25
CA LEU A 248 -36.83 -7.38 17.31
C LEU A 248 -37.46 -8.71 16.86
N GLN A 249 -36.68 -9.79 16.79
CA GLN A 249 -37.21 -11.14 16.53
C GLN A 249 -37.97 -11.68 17.76
N ASP A 250 -37.43 -11.55 18.96
CA ASP A 250 -38.10 -11.94 20.22
C ASP A 250 -39.43 -11.17 20.40
N GLU A 251 -39.41 -9.85 20.13
CA GLU A 251 -40.60 -8.99 20.17
C GLU A 251 -41.64 -9.41 19.11
N LYS A 252 -41.20 -9.68 17.87
CA LYS A 252 -42.07 -10.23 16.81
C LYS A 252 -42.66 -11.59 17.20
N GLU A 253 -41.87 -12.49 17.78
CA GLU A 253 -42.35 -13.79 18.23
C GLU A 253 -43.33 -13.67 19.40
N ASN A 254 -43.09 -12.74 20.34
CA ASN A 254 -43.99 -12.50 21.46
C ASN A 254 -45.31 -11.88 20.99
N LEU A 255 -45.28 -10.94 20.05
CA LEU A 255 -46.48 -10.43 19.38
C LEU A 255 -47.22 -11.53 18.59
N PHE A 256 -46.50 -12.45 17.95
CA PHE A 256 -47.12 -13.60 17.28
C PHE A 256 -47.79 -14.55 18.28
N LYS A 257 -47.13 -14.87 19.40
CA LYS A 257 -47.68 -15.67 20.51
C LYS A 257 -48.91 -14.98 21.12
N GLU A 258 -48.90 -13.66 21.30
CA GLU A 258 -50.03 -12.88 21.81
C GLU A 258 -51.21 -12.86 20.82
N CYS A 259 -50.96 -12.66 19.53
CA CYS A 259 -51.98 -12.77 18.49
C CYS A 259 -52.56 -14.18 18.37
N GLN A 260 -51.73 -15.23 18.51
CA GLN A 260 -52.16 -16.61 18.54
C GLN A 260 -53.04 -16.92 19.76
N ASN A 261 -52.69 -16.38 20.93
CA ASN A 261 -53.50 -16.50 22.15
C ASN A 261 -54.84 -15.74 22.03
N LYS A 262 -54.85 -14.53 21.46
CA LYS A 262 -56.10 -13.80 21.18
C LYS A 262 -56.97 -14.53 20.17
N ALA A 263 -56.38 -15.17 19.15
CA ALA A 263 -57.12 -15.99 18.19
C ALA A 263 -57.72 -17.25 18.83
N SER A 264 -57.00 -17.93 19.74
CA SER A 264 -57.53 -19.09 20.46
C SER A 264 -58.58 -18.70 21.51
N GLU A 265 -58.42 -17.55 22.18
CA GLU A 265 -59.44 -16.97 23.07
C GLU A 265 -60.73 -16.60 22.31
N ILE A 266 -60.63 -15.89 21.18
CA ILE A 266 -61.77 -15.58 20.31
C ILE A 266 -62.46 -16.87 19.83
N THR A 267 -61.68 -17.91 19.49
CA THR A 267 -62.24 -19.21 19.08
C THR A 267 -62.96 -19.91 20.23
N ALA A 268 -62.38 -19.92 21.44
CA ALA A 268 -63.01 -20.48 22.63
C ALA A 268 -64.29 -19.72 23.03
N LEU A 269 -64.29 -18.38 22.94
CA LEU A 269 -65.47 -17.55 23.15
C LEU A 269 -66.56 -17.84 22.12
N ARG A 270 -66.22 -17.89 20.83
CA ARG A 270 -67.14 -18.28 19.74
C ARG A 270 -67.74 -19.66 19.99
N ASP A 271 -66.93 -20.63 20.37
CA ASP A 271 -67.37 -22.00 20.56
C ASP A 271 -68.22 -22.15 21.84
N SER A 272 -67.92 -21.40 22.90
CA SER A 272 -68.78 -21.32 24.08
C SER A 272 -70.15 -20.69 23.78
N SER A 273 -70.18 -19.63 22.95
CA SER A 273 -71.42 -18.98 22.47
C SER A 273 -72.21 -19.90 21.53
N SER A 274 -71.53 -20.65 20.65
CA SER A 274 -72.13 -21.70 19.82
C SER A 274 -72.78 -22.80 20.67
N ILE A 275 -72.12 -23.25 21.75
CA ILE A 275 -72.67 -24.22 22.71
C ILE A 275 -73.90 -23.65 23.45
N GLN A 276 -73.88 -22.37 23.84
CA GLN A 276 -75.03 -21.71 24.47
C GLN A 276 -76.23 -21.62 23.50
N LEU A 277 -76.00 -21.15 22.27
CA LEU A 277 -77.03 -21.08 21.22
C LEU A 277 -77.55 -22.47 20.82
N GLN A 278 -76.70 -23.49 20.80
CA GLN A 278 -77.10 -24.88 20.57
C GLN A 278 -78.01 -25.40 21.71
N ALA A 279 -77.67 -25.11 22.97
CA ALA A 279 -78.47 -25.47 24.14
C ALA A 279 -79.81 -24.71 24.20
N GLU A 280 -79.83 -23.43 23.82
CA GLU A 280 -81.06 -22.64 23.73
C GLU A 280 -81.95 -23.11 22.58
N LYS A 281 -81.38 -23.42 21.40
CA LYS A 281 -82.08 -24.06 20.28
C LYS A 281 -82.66 -25.43 20.67
N GLU A 282 -81.93 -26.23 21.45
CA GLU A 282 -82.46 -27.48 22.02
C GLU A 282 -83.62 -27.25 23.00
N LYS A 283 -83.52 -26.22 23.85
CA LYS A 283 -84.60 -25.84 24.79
C LYS A 283 -85.85 -25.41 24.03
N LEU A 284 -85.71 -24.53 23.03
CA LEU A 284 -86.80 -24.11 22.15
C LEU A 284 -87.38 -25.28 21.35
N SER A 285 -86.56 -26.25 20.92
CA SER A 285 -87.05 -27.48 20.28
C SER A 285 -87.89 -28.35 21.24
N LYS A 286 -87.47 -28.48 22.51
CA LYS A 286 -88.21 -29.17 23.57
C LYS A 286 -89.52 -28.44 23.92
N GLU A 287 -89.57 -27.12 23.78
CA GLU A 287 -90.75 -26.28 24.00
C GLU A 287 -91.71 -26.30 22.80
N ILE A 288 -91.21 -26.26 21.57
CA ILE A 288 -92.02 -26.44 20.34
C ILE A 288 -92.65 -27.83 20.29
N THR A 289 -91.91 -28.87 20.70
CA THR A 289 -92.47 -30.24 20.76
C THR A 289 -93.47 -30.42 21.91
N SER A 290 -93.31 -29.75 23.06
CA SER A 290 -94.34 -29.77 24.11
C SER A 290 -95.60 -29.01 23.70
N LEU A 291 -95.47 -27.86 23.03
CA LEU A 291 -96.57 -27.10 22.45
C LEU A 291 -97.27 -27.87 21.32
N GLY A 292 -96.53 -28.59 20.47
CA GLY A 292 -97.10 -29.47 19.46
C GLY A 292 -97.94 -30.60 20.06
N ASN A 293 -97.46 -31.22 21.14
CA ASN A 293 -98.23 -32.22 21.90
C ASN A 293 -99.48 -31.62 22.56
N ALA A 294 -99.40 -30.40 23.10
CA ALA A 294 -100.54 -29.68 23.67
C ALA A 294 -101.58 -29.24 22.61
N LEU A 295 -101.12 -28.88 21.41
CA LEU A 295 -102.00 -28.59 20.28
C LEU A 295 -102.71 -29.87 19.79
N GLN A 296 -102.00 -31.00 19.76
CA GLN A 296 -102.59 -32.30 19.41
C GLN A 296 -103.66 -32.74 20.42
N THR A 297 -103.43 -32.59 21.74
CA THR A 297 -104.47 -32.90 22.74
C THR A 297 -105.66 -31.93 22.66
N SER A 298 -105.43 -30.64 22.37
CA SER A 298 -106.52 -29.69 22.11
C SER A 298 -107.29 -30.01 20.83
N HIS A 299 -106.64 -30.55 19.79
CA HIS A 299 -107.29 -30.94 18.54
C HIS A 299 -108.21 -32.16 18.75
N ASN A 300 -107.72 -33.19 19.44
CA ASN A 300 -108.51 -34.36 19.83
C ASN A 300 -109.72 -33.97 20.69
N LEU A 301 -109.58 -32.97 21.57
CA LEU A 301 -110.69 -32.44 22.39
C LEU A 301 -111.71 -31.65 21.55
N LEU A 302 -111.27 -30.91 20.54
CA LEU A 302 -112.15 -30.18 19.62
C LEU A 302 -112.99 -31.15 18.76
N GLU A 303 -112.37 -32.23 18.27
CA GLU A 303 -113.04 -33.30 17.54
C GLU A 303 -114.13 -33.97 18.40
N GLN A 304 -113.83 -34.21 19.69
CA GLN A 304 -114.79 -34.73 20.66
C GLN A 304 -115.99 -33.76 20.90
N GLN A 305 -115.76 -32.45 20.87
CA GLN A 305 -116.85 -31.45 20.94
C GLN A 305 -117.66 -31.39 19.64
N GLN A 306 -117.03 -31.51 18.47
CA GLN A 306 -117.71 -31.55 17.18
C GLN A 306 -118.66 -32.76 17.06
N ALA A 307 -118.24 -33.93 17.55
CA ALA A 307 -119.09 -35.11 17.66
C ALA A 307 -120.32 -34.90 18.57
N SER A 308 -120.20 -34.06 19.62
CA SER A 308 -121.30 -33.72 20.52
C SER A 308 -122.36 -32.84 19.85
N MET A 309 -121.96 -31.87 19.03
CA MET A 309 -122.91 -30.99 18.31
C MET A 309 -123.79 -31.77 17.32
N ALA A 310 -123.25 -32.82 16.68
CA ALA A 310 -123.97 -33.67 15.74
C ALA A 310 -125.16 -34.44 16.36
N VAL A 311 -125.19 -34.57 17.70
CA VAL A 311 -126.31 -35.22 18.42
C VAL A 311 -127.47 -34.23 18.63
N PHE A 312 -127.18 -32.99 19.05
CA PHE A 312 -128.21 -31.98 19.34
C PHE A 312 -129.01 -31.55 18.10
N GLN A 313 -128.39 -31.53 16.91
CA GLN A 313 -129.08 -31.12 15.68
C GLN A 313 -130.31 -32.00 15.37
N LYS A 314 -130.24 -33.31 15.64
CA LYS A 314 -131.36 -34.25 15.42
C LYS A 314 -132.54 -34.07 16.37
N GLN A 315 -132.44 -33.19 17.35
CA GLN A 315 -133.46 -32.98 18.37
C GLN A 315 -134.35 -31.75 18.09
N VAL A 316 -134.02 -30.98 17.05
CA VAL A 316 -134.80 -29.82 16.58
C VAL A 316 -135.84 -30.25 15.54
N ASP A 317 -135.42 -31.09 14.58
CA ASP A 317 -136.26 -31.58 13.45
C ASP A 317 -137.51 -32.34 13.91
N SER A 318 -137.58 -32.76 15.17
CA SER A 318 -138.69 -33.54 15.74
C SER A 318 -139.90 -32.70 16.19
N LEU A 319 -139.88 -31.37 16.07
CA LEU A 319 -140.88 -30.48 16.70
C LEU A 319 -141.67 -29.58 15.73
N GLU A 320 -141.46 -29.69 14.41
CA GLU A 320 -142.15 -28.85 13.42
C GLU A 320 -143.44 -29.46 12.83
N GLU A 321 -143.71 -30.76 12.99
CA GLU A 321 -144.88 -31.42 12.37
C GLU A 321 -146.22 -31.21 13.09
N GLU A 322 -146.25 -30.81 14.37
CA GLU A 322 -147.48 -30.81 15.18
C GLU A 322 -148.44 -29.62 14.90
N LYS A 323 -148.08 -28.70 13.99
CA LYS A 323 -148.75 -27.39 13.83
C LYS A 323 -149.60 -27.25 12.56
N LYS A 324 -150.48 -28.21 12.25
CA LYS A 324 -151.25 -28.18 10.97
C LYS A 324 -152.72 -28.63 10.97
N MET A 325 -153.38 -28.76 12.13
CA MET A 325 -154.80 -29.15 12.22
C MET A 325 -155.59 -28.31 13.22
N LEU A 326 -156.50 -27.44 12.73
CA LEU A 326 -157.76 -26.91 13.33
C LEU A 326 -158.07 -25.48 12.85
N ALA A 327 -159.13 -25.28 12.06
CA ALA A 327 -159.92 -24.02 11.93
C ALA A 327 -161.06 -24.14 10.88
N HIS A 328 -162.14 -24.87 11.17
CA HIS A 328 -163.34 -24.82 10.31
C HIS A 328 -164.66 -25.12 11.07
N GLU A 329 -165.11 -24.18 11.89
CA GLU A 329 -166.42 -24.25 12.53
C GLU A 329 -166.93 -22.83 12.87
N LYS A 330 -167.89 -22.31 12.09
CA LYS A 330 -168.85 -21.29 12.55
C LYS A 330 -170.11 -21.28 11.69
N ASP A 331 -171.10 -22.01 12.18
CA ASP A 331 -172.50 -22.07 11.75
C ASP A 331 -173.16 -20.68 11.59
N GLN A 332 -174.01 -20.45 10.58
CA GLN A 332 -175.38 -20.95 10.28
C GLN A 332 -176.53 -20.28 11.07
N LEU A 333 -177.67 -20.16 10.38
CA LEU A 333 -179.05 -19.93 10.84
C LEU A 333 -179.43 -18.59 11.53
N GLN A 334 -180.22 -17.79 10.79
CA GLN A 334 -181.51 -17.17 11.16
C GLN A 334 -181.91 -16.26 9.98
N GLN A 335 -182.83 -16.58 9.06
CA GLN A 335 -184.07 -17.38 9.07
C GLN A 335 -185.25 -16.75 9.86
N CYS A 336 -186.40 -16.64 9.18
CA CYS A 336 -187.74 -16.29 9.67
C CYS A 336 -187.98 -14.86 10.18
N LEU A 337 -188.32 -13.93 9.28
CA LEU A 337 -189.46 -13.01 9.48
C LEU A 337 -190.02 -12.50 8.13
N GLU A 338 -190.45 -13.43 7.29
CA GLU A 338 -191.15 -13.13 6.03
C GLU A 338 -192.68 -13.24 6.22
N GLU A 339 -193.44 -12.55 5.37
CA GLU A 339 -194.92 -12.53 5.31
C GLU A 339 -195.70 -11.75 6.42
N ALA A 340 -196.98 -11.48 6.13
CA ALA A 340 -198.04 -11.05 7.05
C ALA A 340 -198.12 -9.61 7.63
N GLN A 341 -197.43 -8.60 7.08
CA GLN A 341 -197.96 -7.20 7.11
C GLN A 341 -197.71 -6.40 5.81
N GLN A 342 -197.83 -7.15 4.71
CA GLN A 342 -197.61 -6.87 3.30
C GLN A 342 -198.58 -5.84 2.66
N SER A 343 -198.97 -4.79 3.39
CA SER A 343 -199.95 -3.78 2.95
C SER A 343 -199.55 -2.35 3.29
N LEU A 344 -198.92 -2.09 4.44
CA LEU A 344 -198.13 -0.86 4.63
C LEU A 344 -196.81 -0.93 3.82
N SER A 345 -196.36 -2.17 3.56
CA SER A 345 -195.06 -2.44 2.97
C SER A 345 -194.84 -1.79 1.62
N SER A 346 -195.84 -1.58 0.75
CA SER A 346 -195.57 -1.06 -0.61
C SER A 346 -195.04 0.38 -0.62
N GLN A 347 -195.54 1.23 0.27
CA GLN A 347 -195.11 2.63 0.37
C GLN A 347 -193.82 2.76 1.20
N GLU A 348 -193.64 1.90 2.21
CA GLU A 348 -192.38 1.79 2.95
C GLU A 348 -191.28 1.12 2.12
N GLN A 349 -191.59 0.15 1.27
CA GLN A 349 -190.65 -0.51 0.34
C GLN A 349 -190.08 0.50 -0.64
N LEU A 350 -190.88 1.38 -1.24
CA LEU A 350 -190.32 2.36 -2.20
C LEU A 350 -189.38 3.37 -1.50
N ARG A 351 -189.67 3.77 -0.24
CA ARG A 351 -188.74 4.56 0.58
C ARG A 351 -187.54 3.76 1.09
N PHE A 352 -187.72 2.49 1.45
CA PHE A 352 -186.67 1.61 1.95
C PHE A 352 -185.74 1.15 0.83
N GLU A 353 -186.23 0.94 -0.39
CA GLU A 353 -185.42 0.67 -1.58
C GLU A 353 -184.62 1.91 -1.97
N GLN A 354 -185.23 3.11 -1.99
CA GLN A 354 -184.47 4.34 -2.16
C GLN A 354 -183.43 4.53 -1.05
N THR A 355 -183.79 4.34 0.22
CA THR A 355 -182.85 4.49 1.35
C THR A 355 -181.80 3.37 1.37
N SER A 356 -182.11 2.16 0.90
CA SER A 356 -181.18 1.04 0.76
C SER A 356 -180.25 1.24 -0.44
N GLN A 357 -180.73 1.81 -1.54
CA GLN A 357 -179.89 2.22 -2.66
C GLN A 357 -178.97 3.38 -2.26
N THR A 358 -179.49 4.41 -1.59
CA THR A 358 -178.68 5.48 -0.99
C THR A 358 -177.64 4.90 -0.04
N SER A 359 -178.03 4.03 0.90
CA SER A 359 -177.08 3.39 1.83
C SER A 359 -176.06 2.47 1.14
N LYS A 360 -176.44 1.77 0.06
CA LYS A 360 -175.51 1.01 -0.79
C LYS A 360 -174.52 1.92 -1.51
N PHE A 361 -174.99 3.04 -2.07
CA PHE A 361 -174.12 4.03 -2.72
C PHE A 361 -173.25 4.79 -1.71
N GLU A 362 -173.75 5.11 -0.52
CA GLU A 362 -172.98 5.72 0.59
C GLU A 362 -171.91 4.75 1.10
N SER A 363 -172.23 3.47 1.26
CA SER A 363 -171.27 2.41 1.62
C SER A 363 -170.24 2.16 0.50
N GLN A 364 -170.66 2.24 -0.78
CA GLN A 364 -169.78 2.15 -1.93
C GLN A 364 -168.87 3.39 -2.04
N ILE A 365 -169.38 4.60 -1.77
CA ILE A 365 -168.59 5.84 -1.72
C ILE A 365 -167.64 5.82 -0.52
N ALA A 366 -168.08 5.38 0.66
CA ALA A 366 -167.23 5.26 1.84
C ALA A 366 -166.11 4.24 1.65
N SER A 367 -166.40 3.08 1.04
CA SER A 367 -165.38 2.07 0.74
C SER A 367 -164.46 2.45 -0.43
N LEU A 368 -164.95 3.20 -1.42
CA LEU A 368 -164.09 3.80 -2.46
C LEU A 368 -163.20 4.92 -1.88
N ASN A 369 -163.74 5.78 -1.02
CA ASN A 369 -162.98 6.82 -0.33
C ASN A 369 -161.92 6.21 0.59
N ALA A 370 -162.24 5.21 1.40
CA ALA A 370 -161.27 4.51 2.23
C ALA A 370 -160.18 3.79 1.41
N ARG A 371 -160.51 3.31 0.20
CA ARG A 371 -159.50 2.77 -0.74
C ARG A 371 -158.66 3.86 -1.41
N LEU A 372 -159.22 5.02 -1.70
CA LEU A 372 -158.50 6.20 -2.18
C LEU A 372 -157.56 6.79 -1.11
N GLU A 373 -158.01 6.85 0.13
CA GLU A 373 -157.25 7.31 1.29
C GLU A 373 -156.12 6.34 1.63
N LYS A 374 -156.39 5.02 1.62
CA LYS A 374 -155.33 3.99 1.76
C LYS A 374 -154.34 4.02 0.60
N ALA A 375 -154.80 4.22 -0.64
CA ALA A 375 -153.91 4.38 -1.79
C ALA A 375 -153.13 5.72 -1.74
N ALA A 376 -153.65 6.74 -1.06
CA ALA A 376 -152.94 7.99 -0.81
C ALA A 376 -151.84 7.80 0.23
N THR A 377 -152.14 7.17 1.38
CA THR A 377 -151.12 6.88 2.40
C THR A 377 -150.06 5.93 1.85
N GLU A 378 -150.41 4.88 1.10
CA GLU A 378 -149.45 3.99 0.45
C GLU A 378 -148.56 4.71 -0.58
N ARG A 379 -149.09 5.71 -1.30
CA ARG A 379 -148.33 6.55 -2.23
C ARG A 379 -147.39 7.50 -1.49
N ASP A 380 -147.82 8.10 -0.38
CA ASP A 380 -147.00 9.04 0.39
C ASP A 380 -145.92 8.31 1.21
N ASP A 381 -146.21 7.11 1.70
CA ASP A 381 -145.25 6.13 2.23
C ASP A 381 -144.20 5.69 1.19
N ALA A 382 -144.60 5.60 -0.09
CA ALA A 382 -143.68 5.25 -1.18
C ALA A 382 -142.82 6.45 -1.59
N VAL A 383 -143.39 7.65 -1.62
CA VAL A 383 -142.66 8.91 -1.92
C VAL A 383 -141.62 9.19 -0.83
N THR A 384 -141.99 9.12 0.44
CA THR A 384 -141.03 9.33 1.55
C THR A 384 -139.87 8.34 1.52
N LYS A 385 -140.14 7.04 1.33
CA LYS A 385 -139.09 6.01 1.14
C LYS A 385 -138.23 6.26 -0.11
N PHE A 386 -138.82 6.75 -1.20
CA PHE A 386 -138.07 7.14 -2.40
C PHE A 386 -137.17 8.35 -2.15
N GLU A 387 -137.64 9.38 -1.45
CA GLU A 387 -136.83 10.54 -1.05
C GLU A 387 -135.70 10.15 -0.09
N GLU A 388 -135.96 9.28 0.89
CA GLU A 388 -134.93 8.75 1.79
C GLU A 388 -133.88 7.93 1.03
N ASN A 389 -134.31 7.07 0.10
CA ASN A 389 -133.41 6.35 -0.79
C ASN A 389 -132.61 7.31 -1.71
N ALA A 390 -133.22 8.41 -2.17
CA ALA A 390 -132.54 9.43 -2.96
C ALA A 390 -131.52 10.23 -2.14
N ARG A 391 -131.84 10.59 -0.88
CA ARG A 391 -130.90 11.21 0.08
C ARG A 391 -129.73 10.29 0.40
N ALA A 392 -130.01 9.00 0.66
CA ALA A 392 -128.99 7.99 0.89
C ALA A 392 -128.11 7.79 -0.35
N SER A 393 -128.70 7.72 -1.55
CA SER A 393 -127.97 7.64 -2.82
C SER A 393 -127.08 8.87 -3.06
N GLY A 394 -127.57 10.08 -2.74
CA GLY A 394 -126.78 11.31 -2.82
C GLY A 394 -125.62 11.35 -1.83
N ALA A 395 -125.83 10.89 -0.60
CA ALA A 395 -124.77 10.79 0.42
C ALA A 395 -123.72 9.70 0.06
N LEU A 396 -124.15 8.60 -0.56
CA LEU A 396 -123.25 7.60 -1.12
C LEU A 396 -122.44 8.17 -2.30
N LEU A 397 -123.07 8.93 -3.21
CA LEU A 397 -122.39 9.58 -4.32
C LEU A 397 -121.33 10.58 -3.82
N GLN A 398 -121.67 11.48 -2.89
CA GLN A 398 -120.71 12.38 -2.27
C GLN A 398 -119.54 11.65 -1.58
N ARG A 399 -119.78 10.45 -1.05
CA ARG A 399 -118.72 9.60 -0.48
C ARG A 399 -117.86 8.94 -1.57
N VAL A 400 -118.41 8.62 -2.74
CA VAL A 400 -117.64 8.21 -3.92
C VAL A 400 -116.80 9.38 -4.41
N ASP A 401 -117.39 10.55 -4.66
CA ASP A 401 -116.69 11.77 -5.11
C ASP A 401 -115.50 12.11 -4.19
N GLN A 402 -115.69 12.05 -2.87
CA GLN A 402 -114.64 12.27 -1.89
C GLN A 402 -113.54 11.21 -1.94
N VAL A 403 -113.90 9.92 -2.08
CA VAL A 403 -112.94 8.82 -2.19
C VAL A 403 -112.18 8.88 -3.51
N GLU A 404 -112.80 9.30 -4.62
CA GLU A 404 -112.12 9.52 -5.89
C GLU A 404 -111.11 10.67 -5.78
N HIS A 405 -111.52 11.81 -5.20
CA HIS A 405 -110.66 12.96 -4.97
C HIS A 405 -109.47 12.66 -4.03
N ASP A 406 -109.67 11.85 -2.99
CA ASP A 406 -108.57 11.42 -2.11
C ASP A 406 -107.67 10.36 -2.78
N ASN A 407 -108.21 9.53 -3.68
CA ASN A 407 -107.43 8.61 -4.53
C ASN A 407 -106.58 9.40 -5.55
N GLU A 408 -107.07 10.51 -6.09
CA GLU A 408 -106.29 11.44 -6.92
C GLU A 408 -105.13 12.08 -6.15
N LYS A 409 -105.36 12.55 -4.91
CA LYS A 409 -104.27 13.05 -4.04
C LYS A 409 -103.20 11.99 -3.79
N LEU A 410 -103.62 10.78 -3.38
CA LEU A 410 -102.70 9.68 -3.12
C LEU A 410 -101.93 9.26 -4.38
N ARG A 411 -102.53 9.37 -5.59
CA ARG A 411 -101.81 9.16 -6.86
C ARG A 411 -100.79 10.26 -7.12
N HIS A 412 -101.09 11.52 -6.81
CA HIS A 412 -100.17 12.64 -6.95
C HIS A 412 -98.99 12.54 -5.96
N GLU A 413 -99.26 12.28 -4.68
CA GLU A 413 -98.24 12.05 -3.65
C GLU A 413 -97.34 10.85 -4.01
N LEU A 414 -97.92 9.75 -4.51
CA LEU A 414 -97.18 8.60 -4.99
C LEU A 414 -96.31 8.93 -6.23
N GLN A 415 -96.76 9.83 -7.10
CA GLN A 415 -95.97 10.30 -8.24
C GLN A 415 -94.80 11.19 -7.79
N GLU A 416 -95.01 12.11 -6.86
CA GLU A 416 -93.94 12.92 -6.27
C GLU A 416 -92.92 12.06 -5.51
N ALA A 417 -93.38 11.05 -4.78
CA ALA A 417 -92.52 10.09 -4.09
C ALA A 417 -91.68 9.26 -5.07
N LYS A 418 -92.25 8.83 -6.21
CA LYS A 418 -91.51 8.15 -7.30
C LYS A 418 -90.46 9.08 -7.90
N GLU A 419 -90.81 10.32 -8.20
CA GLU A 419 -89.86 11.29 -8.74
C GLU A 419 -88.73 11.63 -7.76
N LEU A 420 -89.04 11.74 -6.46
CA LEU A 420 -88.03 11.92 -5.42
C LEU A 420 -87.12 10.69 -5.29
N ALA A 421 -87.68 9.48 -5.42
CA ALA A 421 -86.91 8.24 -5.47
C ALA A 421 -86.02 8.16 -6.72
N GLU A 422 -86.50 8.57 -7.90
CA GLU A 422 -85.67 8.71 -9.10
C GLU A 422 -84.56 9.76 -8.94
N LYS A 423 -84.87 10.92 -8.37
CA LYS A 423 -83.89 12.00 -8.11
C LYS A 423 -82.81 11.49 -7.15
N ARG A 424 -83.18 10.78 -6.07
CA ARG A 424 -82.26 10.10 -5.15
C ARG A 424 -81.43 9.02 -5.86
N LYS A 425 -82.04 8.17 -6.68
CA LYS A 425 -81.33 7.15 -7.46
C LYS A 425 -80.29 7.80 -8.38
N LYS A 426 -80.67 8.80 -9.18
CA LYS A 426 -79.78 9.53 -10.10
C LYS A 426 -78.59 10.18 -9.36
N VAL A 427 -78.77 10.63 -8.13
CA VAL A 427 -77.68 11.13 -7.28
C VAL A 427 -76.76 10.01 -6.80
N MET A 428 -77.29 8.86 -6.34
CA MET A 428 -76.46 7.71 -5.95
C MET A 428 -75.73 7.09 -7.14
N ASP A 429 -76.40 6.92 -8.29
CA ASP A 429 -75.81 6.44 -9.54
C ASP A 429 -74.65 7.37 -9.96
N LYS A 430 -74.84 8.70 -9.90
CA LYS A 430 -73.78 9.69 -10.16
C LYS A 430 -72.63 9.57 -9.17
N GLN A 431 -72.90 9.49 -7.87
CA GLN A 431 -71.86 9.37 -6.84
C GLN A 431 -71.06 8.06 -6.96
N ALA A 432 -71.71 6.97 -7.38
CA ALA A 432 -71.06 5.70 -7.68
C ALA A 432 -70.13 5.82 -8.89
N ILE A 433 -70.58 6.48 -9.97
CA ILE A 433 -69.75 6.75 -11.16
C ILE A 433 -68.56 7.65 -10.81
N GLU A 434 -68.76 8.76 -10.09
CA GLU A 434 -67.68 9.65 -9.66
C GLU A 434 -66.66 8.92 -8.76
N SER A 435 -67.13 8.09 -7.83
CA SER A 435 -66.27 7.24 -7.00
C SER A 435 -65.49 6.21 -7.84
N GLN A 436 -66.14 5.56 -8.81
CA GLN A 436 -65.49 4.61 -9.71
C GLN A 436 -64.44 5.29 -10.61
N GLU A 437 -64.73 6.47 -11.14
CA GLU A 437 -63.77 7.29 -11.90
C GLU A 437 -62.58 7.71 -11.05
N HIS A 438 -62.80 8.16 -9.81
CA HIS A 438 -61.70 8.51 -8.90
C HIS A 438 -60.84 7.28 -8.57
N ASN A 439 -61.44 6.13 -8.27
CA ASN A 439 -60.71 4.88 -8.01
C ASN A 439 -59.94 4.39 -9.26
N ALA A 440 -60.49 4.58 -10.46
CA ALA A 440 -59.78 4.29 -11.70
C ALA A 440 -58.56 5.21 -11.88
N LYS A 441 -58.72 6.53 -11.69
CA LYS A 441 -57.62 7.53 -11.78
C LYS A 441 -56.54 7.30 -10.72
N PHE A 442 -56.91 6.87 -9.50
CA PHE A 442 -55.94 6.48 -8.47
C PHE A 442 -55.19 5.19 -8.84
N THR A 443 -55.89 4.16 -9.34
CA THR A 443 -55.26 2.93 -9.85
C THR A 443 -54.30 3.24 -11.00
N GLU A 444 -54.72 4.05 -11.96
CA GLU A 444 -53.90 4.49 -13.09
C GLU A 444 -52.64 5.25 -12.63
N ARG A 445 -52.77 6.18 -11.66
CA ARG A 445 -51.59 6.88 -11.14
C ARG A 445 -50.66 5.97 -10.33
N ILE A 446 -51.19 4.97 -9.61
CA ILE A 446 -50.37 3.95 -8.92
C ILE A 446 -49.59 3.13 -9.95
N VAL A 447 -50.25 2.61 -11.00
CA VAL A 447 -49.60 1.85 -12.08
C VAL A 447 -48.57 2.70 -12.83
N ALA A 448 -48.85 3.99 -13.08
CA ALA A 448 -47.88 4.90 -13.67
C ALA A 448 -46.65 5.11 -12.78
N MET A 449 -46.83 5.31 -11.47
CA MET A 449 -45.70 5.44 -10.53
C MET A 449 -44.91 4.13 -10.37
N GLN A 450 -45.57 2.97 -10.46
CA GLN A 450 -44.89 1.67 -10.52
C GLN A 450 -44.04 1.55 -11.80
N ALA A 451 -44.62 1.82 -12.97
CA ALA A 451 -43.87 1.79 -14.23
C ALA A 451 -42.72 2.82 -14.29
N GLU A 452 -42.88 4.00 -13.68
CA GLU A 452 -41.80 4.99 -13.48
C GLU A 452 -40.68 4.42 -12.58
N PHE A 453 -41.04 3.77 -11.47
CA PHE A 453 -40.11 3.15 -10.52
C PHE A 453 -39.37 1.94 -11.12
N ASP A 454 -40.07 1.07 -11.84
CA ASP A 454 -39.49 -0.09 -12.52
C ASP A 454 -38.53 0.37 -13.62
N SER A 455 -38.93 1.38 -14.40
CA SER A 455 -38.05 2.02 -15.41
C SER A 455 -36.84 2.70 -14.78
N ALA A 456 -36.95 3.28 -13.59
CA ALA A 456 -35.82 3.86 -12.86
C ALA A 456 -34.89 2.77 -12.29
N THR A 457 -35.46 1.68 -11.79
CA THR A 457 -34.74 0.52 -11.28
C THR A 457 -33.96 -0.17 -12.40
N GLN A 458 -34.60 -0.43 -13.56
CA GLN A 458 -33.94 -0.98 -14.74
C GLN A 458 -32.77 -0.08 -15.22
N ARG A 459 -32.96 1.25 -15.29
CA ARG A 459 -31.87 2.16 -15.67
C ARG A 459 -30.71 2.12 -14.67
N THR A 460 -30.99 1.99 -13.37
CA THR A 460 -29.91 1.86 -12.38
C THR A 460 -29.17 0.54 -12.54
N THR A 461 -29.86 -0.60 -12.67
CA THR A 461 -29.20 -1.91 -12.88
C THR A 461 -28.41 -1.95 -14.19
N GLU A 462 -28.92 -1.41 -15.30
CA GLU A 462 -28.18 -1.24 -16.56
C GLU A 462 -26.90 -0.42 -16.35
N THR A 463 -26.96 0.71 -15.64
CA THR A 463 -25.76 1.51 -15.33
C THR A 463 -24.83 0.90 -14.30
N TYR A 464 -25.23 -0.16 -13.58
CA TYR A 464 -24.33 -0.94 -12.73
C TYR A 464 -23.67 -2.06 -13.54
N ALA A 465 -24.42 -2.78 -14.38
CA ALA A 465 -23.90 -3.82 -15.26
C ALA A 465 -22.85 -3.28 -16.25
N GLU A 466 -23.07 -2.10 -16.85
CA GLU A 466 -22.07 -1.50 -17.75
C GLU A 466 -20.82 -1.01 -16.99
N LYS A 467 -20.95 -0.59 -15.72
CA LYS A 467 -19.78 -0.28 -14.86
C LYS A 467 -19.00 -1.55 -14.47
N GLU A 468 -19.71 -2.63 -14.16
CA GLU A 468 -19.13 -3.94 -13.83
C GLU A 468 -18.34 -4.49 -15.03
N LYS A 469 -18.93 -4.43 -16.23
CA LYS A 469 -18.27 -4.75 -17.50
C LYS A 469 -17.03 -3.88 -17.78
N VAL A 470 -17.11 -2.57 -17.60
CA VAL A 470 -15.95 -1.67 -17.74
C VAL A 470 -14.86 -2.00 -16.71
N LEU A 471 -15.23 -2.32 -15.46
CA LEU A 471 -14.29 -2.76 -14.43
C LEU A 471 -13.61 -4.08 -14.84
N GLU A 472 -14.36 -5.10 -15.28
CA GLU A 472 -13.81 -6.34 -15.83
C GLU A 472 -12.82 -6.09 -16.97
N GLU A 473 -13.18 -5.23 -17.94
CA GLU A 473 -12.31 -4.88 -19.07
C GLU A 473 -11.03 -4.17 -18.60
N THR A 474 -11.11 -3.28 -17.60
CA THR A 474 -9.91 -2.65 -17.03
C THR A 474 -9.03 -3.64 -16.24
N CYS A 475 -9.62 -4.56 -15.47
CA CYS A 475 -8.90 -5.61 -14.75
C CYS A 475 -8.18 -6.55 -15.73
N LYS A 476 -8.88 -7.02 -16.78
CA LYS A 476 -8.29 -7.86 -17.85
C LYS A 476 -7.14 -7.14 -18.57
N ARG A 477 -7.24 -5.82 -18.78
CA ARG A 477 -6.15 -5.02 -19.35
C ARG A 477 -4.94 -4.87 -18.39
N GLN A 478 -5.19 -4.72 -17.08
CA GLN A 478 -4.13 -4.67 -16.07
C GLN A 478 -3.42 -6.03 -15.94
N GLU A 479 -4.16 -7.13 -15.93
CA GLU A 479 -3.63 -8.50 -15.94
C GLU A 479 -2.72 -8.75 -17.16
N GLN A 480 -3.16 -8.34 -18.35
CA GLN A 480 -2.36 -8.43 -19.58
C GLN A 480 -1.07 -7.62 -19.51
N GLU A 481 -1.08 -6.41 -18.92
CA GLU A 481 0.14 -5.62 -18.74
C GLU A 481 1.08 -6.24 -17.69
N LEU A 482 0.55 -6.83 -16.61
CA LEU A 482 1.35 -7.58 -15.63
C LEU A 482 1.99 -8.83 -16.26
N ILE A 483 1.27 -9.55 -17.12
CA ILE A 483 1.82 -10.69 -17.88
C ILE A 483 2.93 -10.22 -18.83
N ARG A 484 2.72 -9.11 -19.53
CA ARG A 484 3.71 -8.48 -20.43
C ARG A 484 4.96 -8.04 -19.67
N MET A 485 4.81 -7.38 -18.53
CA MET A 485 5.90 -6.98 -17.65
C MET A 485 6.67 -8.20 -17.14
N ASN A 486 5.98 -9.22 -16.63
CA ASN A 486 6.62 -10.46 -16.16
C ASN A 486 7.35 -11.21 -17.29
N HIS A 487 6.86 -11.14 -18.53
CA HIS A 487 7.58 -11.66 -19.69
C HIS A 487 8.88 -10.88 -19.97
N GLN A 488 8.84 -9.54 -19.91
CA GLN A 488 10.00 -8.68 -20.09
C GLN A 488 11.03 -8.87 -18.96
N ASP A 489 10.59 -9.05 -17.72
CA ASP A 489 11.50 -9.35 -16.61
C ASP A 489 12.13 -10.73 -16.78
N ARG A 490 11.38 -11.74 -17.25
CA ARG A 490 11.97 -13.04 -17.64
C ARG A 490 12.96 -12.94 -18.81
N THR A 491 12.87 -11.97 -19.73
CA THR A 491 13.93 -11.77 -20.74
C THR A 491 15.16 -11.14 -20.11
N LYS A 492 15.01 -10.10 -19.28
CA LYS A 492 16.11 -9.53 -18.49
C LYS A 492 16.81 -10.57 -17.61
N THR A 493 16.07 -11.49 -16.96
CA THR A 493 16.69 -12.58 -16.18
C THR A 493 17.58 -13.46 -17.04
N ARG A 494 17.12 -13.87 -18.23
CA ARG A 494 17.95 -14.68 -19.16
C ARG A 494 19.16 -13.91 -19.70
N GLU A 495 19.03 -12.61 -19.90
CA GLU A 495 20.16 -11.73 -20.26
C GLU A 495 21.19 -11.66 -19.12
N ILE A 496 20.73 -11.51 -17.87
CA ILE A 496 21.57 -11.57 -16.66
C ILE A 496 22.23 -12.95 -16.52
N ASP A 497 21.49 -14.05 -16.69
CA ASP A 497 22.04 -15.42 -16.64
C ASP A 497 23.12 -15.62 -17.72
N SER A 498 22.92 -15.07 -18.92
CA SER A 498 23.89 -15.12 -20.02
C SER A 498 25.15 -14.29 -19.71
N ILE A 499 25.00 -13.09 -19.14
CA ILE A 499 26.12 -12.26 -18.69
C ILE A 499 26.87 -12.93 -17.52
N GLN A 500 26.17 -13.55 -16.57
CA GLN A 500 26.79 -14.33 -15.50
C GLN A 500 27.58 -15.53 -16.06
N GLN A 501 27.08 -16.21 -17.09
CA GLN A 501 27.84 -17.27 -17.74
C GLN A 501 29.11 -16.72 -18.43
N GLN A 502 29.01 -15.63 -19.19
CA GLN A 502 30.17 -14.97 -19.78
C GLN A 502 31.20 -14.53 -18.72
N LEU A 503 30.74 -14.07 -17.56
CA LEU A 503 31.59 -13.69 -16.44
C LEU A 503 32.31 -14.91 -15.85
N ARG A 504 31.62 -16.05 -15.66
CA ARG A 504 32.24 -17.32 -15.24
C ARG A 504 33.25 -17.84 -16.27
N ASP A 505 32.95 -17.75 -17.56
CA ASP A 505 33.84 -18.16 -18.64
C ASP A 505 35.10 -17.27 -18.68
N LEU A 506 34.94 -15.95 -18.49
CA LEU A 506 36.06 -15.01 -18.37
C LEU A 506 36.90 -15.25 -17.11
N GLN A 507 36.29 -15.56 -15.95
CA GLN A 507 37.03 -15.94 -14.74
C GLN A 507 37.85 -17.22 -14.96
N SER A 508 37.26 -18.25 -15.58
CA SER A 508 37.96 -19.48 -15.96
C SER A 508 39.16 -19.20 -16.89
N ASN A 509 38.97 -18.32 -17.89
CA ASN A 509 40.04 -17.88 -18.78
C ASN A 509 41.14 -17.09 -18.03
N ILE A 510 40.78 -16.21 -17.08
CA ILE A 510 41.74 -15.48 -16.25
C ILE A 510 42.58 -16.47 -15.43
N SER A 511 41.96 -17.39 -14.68
CA SER A 511 42.71 -18.39 -13.91
C SER A 511 43.53 -19.35 -14.78
N SER A 512 43.11 -19.64 -16.01
CA SER A 512 43.93 -20.36 -16.99
C SER A 512 45.17 -19.56 -17.42
N VAL A 513 44.99 -18.26 -17.70
CA VAL A 513 46.09 -17.34 -18.02
C VAL A 513 47.04 -17.17 -16.83
N GLU A 514 46.53 -17.02 -15.61
CA GLU A 514 47.32 -16.92 -14.36
C GLU A 514 48.15 -18.19 -14.12
N ASN A 515 47.57 -19.38 -14.30
CA ASN A 515 48.30 -20.64 -14.23
C ASN A 515 49.41 -20.72 -15.29
N SER A 516 49.14 -20.30 -16.53
CA SER A 516 50.15 -20.26 -17.60
C SER A 516 51.25 -19.24 -17.32
N ARG A 517 50.90 -18.06 -16.80
CA ARG A 517 51.83 -17.01 -16.36
C ARG A 517 52.74 -17.53 -15.26
N GLY A 518 52.19 -18.21 -14.26
CA GLY A 518 52.98 -18.85 -13.20
C GLY A 518 53.90 -19.97 -13.70
N TRP A 519 53.63 -20.59 -14.86
CA TRP A 519 54.58 -21.48 -15.52
C TRP A 519 55.71 -20.69 -16.19
N PHE A 520 55.38 -19.64 -16.95
CA PHE A 520 56.37 -18.76 -17.60
C PHE A 520 57.28 -18.06 -16.58
N GLU A 521 56.76 -17.57 -15.46
CA GLU A 521 57.56 -16.89 -14.40
C GLU A 521 58.55 -17.85 -13.73
N ARG A 522 58.17 -19.12 -13.51
CA ARG A 522 59.10 -20.15 -13.01
C ARG A 522 60.15 -20.48 -14.05
N ALA A 523 59.75 -20.72 -15.31
CA ALA A 523 60.67 -21.03 -16.40
C ALA A 523 61.66 -19.87 -16.70
N LEU A 524 61.22 -18.62 -16.55
CA LEU A 524 62.08 -17.44 -16.63
C LEU A 524 63.09 -17.44 -15.49
N LYS A 525 62.65 -17.61 -14.24
CA LYS A 525 63.53 -17.63 -13.05
C LYS A 525 64.56 -18.76 -13.09
N ASP A 526 64.18 -19.94 -13.59
CA ASP A 526 65.11 -21.05 -13.79
C ASP A 526 66.13 -20.74 -14.91
N ALA A 527 65.71 -20.07 -15.99
CA ALA A 527 66.61 -19.63 -17.05
C ALA A 527 67.57 -18.50 -16.60
N GLU A 528 67.09 -17.56 -15.78
CA GLU A 528 67.89 -16.51 -15.13
C GLU A 528 68.93 -17.13 -14.21
N LYS A 529 68.55 -18.04 -13.31
CA LYS A 529 69.47 -18.78 -12.44
C LYS A 529 70.54 -19.55 -13.23
N VAL A 530 70.15 -20.22 -14.32
CA VAL A 530 71.09 -20.92 -15.21
C VAL A 530 72.01 -19.94 -15.98
N ALA A 531 71.59 -18.69 -16.20
CA ALA A 531 72.44 -17.64 -16.75
C ALA A 531 73.43 -17.10 -15.69
N GLU A 532 72.97 -16.89 -14.46
CA GLU A 532 73.82 -16.50 -13.31
C GLU A 532 74.89 -17.56 -13.01
N GLU A 533 74.51 -18.84 -12.96
CA GLU A 533 75.44 -19.97 -12.76
C GLU A 533 76.51 -20.02 -13.86
N LYS A 534 76.14 -19.77 -15.12
CA LYS A 534 77.09 -19.65 -16.23
C LYS A 534 77.98 -18.42 -16.11
N GLN A 535 77.42 -17.26 -15.73
CA GLN A 535 78.18 -16.04 -15.51
C GLN A 535 79.21 -16.21 -14.38
N ALA A 536 78.82 -16.83 -13.26
CA ALA A 536 79.72 -17.18 -12.17
C ALA A 536 80.83 -18.15 -12.63
N ALA A 537 80.49 -19.21 -13.38
CA ALA A 537 81.48 -20.13 -13.95
C ALA A 537 82.44 -19.44 -14.95
N HIS A 538 81.96 -18.48 -15.74
CA HIS A 538 82.80 -17.67 -16.62
C HIS A 538 83.72 -16.71 -15.83
N LEU A 539 83.22 -16.06 -14.79
CA LEU A 539 84.01 -15.21 -13.90
C LEU A 539 85.10 -16.01 -13.17
N GLN A 540 84.77 -17.18 -12.63
CA GLN A 540 85.74 -18.09 -12.02
C GLN A 540 86.82 -18.50 -13.04
N LYS A 541 86.43 -18.91 -14.25
CA LYS A 541 87.39 -19.26 -15.31
C LYS A 541 88.30 -18.09 -15.72
N ILE A 542 87.79 -16.86 -15.71
CA ILE A 542 88.60 -15.64 -15.92
C ILE A 542 89.57 -15.42 -14.75
N GLN A 543 89.16 -15.66 -13.51
CA GLN A 543 90.02 -15.58 -12.32
C GLN A 543 91.10 -16.67 -12.31
N ASP A 544 90.77 -17.90 -12.70
CA ASP A 544 91.72 -19.00 -12.84
C ASP A 544 92.77 -18.72 -13.93
N LEU A 545 92.34 -18.19 -15.08
CA LEU A 545 93.25 -17.76 -16.16
C LEU A 545 94.15 -16.59 -15.72
N LYS A 546 93.61 -15.60 -14.99
CA LYS A 546 94.43 -14.52 -14.39
C LYS A 546 95.45 -15.07 -13.39
N SER A 547 95.06 -16.05 -12.56
CA SER A 547 95.94 -16.74 -11.60
C SER A 547 97.04 -17.54 -12.31
N LEU A 548 96.71 -18.20 -13.42
CA LEU A 548 97.68 -18.92 -14.26
C LEU A 548 98.67 -17.95 -14.91
N HIS A 549 98.19 -16.91 -15.60
CA HIS A 549 99.04 -15.90 -16.24
C HIS A 549 99.93 -15.17 -15.21
N ALA A 550 99.46 -14.92 -13.98
CA ALA A 550 100.28 -14.34 -12.91
C ALA A 550 101.44 -15.27 -12.50
N LYS A 551 101.19 -16.58 -12.39
CA LYS A 551 102.24 -17.59 -12.12
C LYS A 551 103.23 -17.71 -13.27
N GLU A 552 102.75 -17.67 -14.52
CA GLU A 552 103.59 -17.67 -15.71
C GLU A 552 104.45 -16.41 -15.82
N PHE A 553 103.90 -15.24 -15.47
CA PHE A 553 104.62 -13.97 -15.45
C PHE A 553 105.72 -13.95 -14.37
N GLU A 554 105.42 -14.40 -13.15
CA GLU A 554 106.45 -14.51 -12.10
C GLU A 554 107.50 -15.57 -12.47
N GLY A 555 107.10 -16.68 -13.09
CA GLY A 555 108.00 -17.69 -13.64
C GLY A 555 108.82 -17.23 -14.86
N LEU A 556 108.39 -16.19 -15.59
CA LEU A 556 109.20 -15.48 -16.58
C LEU A 556 110.18 -14.51 -15.90
N LYS A 557 109.71 -13.73 -14.92
CA LYS A 557 110.49 -12.76 -14.15
C LYS A 557 111.65 -13.41 -13.38
N VAL A 558 111.44 -14.57 -12.76
CA VAL A 558 112.52 -15.36 -12.14
C VAL A 558 113.54 -15.84 -13.17
N ARG A 559 113.11 -16.32 -14.34
CA ARG A 559 114.03 -16.73 -15.43
C ARG A 559 114.80 -15.54 -16.02
N LEU A 560 114.20 -14.35 -16.06
CA LEU A 560 114.84 -13.13 -16.53
C LEU A 560 115.93 -12.69 -15.54
N SER A 561 115.62 -12.65 -14.24
CA SER A 561 116.60 -12.40 -13.18
C SER A 561 117.77 -13.40 -13.18
N GLN A 562 117.51 -14.68 -13.46
CA GLN A 562 118.56 -15.70 -13.64
C GLN A 562 119.45 -15.40 -14.86
N LYS A 563 118.89 -14.84 -15.94
CA LYS A 563 119.66 -14.45 -17.13
C LYS A 563 120.44 -13.17 -16.93
N ASP A 564 119.92 -12.20 -16.19
CA ASP A 564 120.67 -11.01 -15.80
C ASP A 564 121.90 -11.38 -14.95
N GLU A 565 121.76 -12.35 -14.03
CA GLU A 565 122.87 -12.83 -13.19
C GLU A 565 123.87 -13.70 -13.97
N GLU A 566 123.42 -14.52 -14.94
CA GLU A 566 124.31 -15.16 -15.92
C GLU A 566 125.09 -14.13 -16.76
N ILE A 567 124.45 -13.05 -17.19
CA ILE A 567 125.08 -11.97 -17.96
C ILE A 567 126.13 -11.25 -17.11
N ALA A 568 125.80 -10.88 -15.87
CA ALA A 568 126.74 -10.23 -14.96
C ALA A 568 127.99 -11.08 -14.69
N GLU A 569 127.86 -12.40 -14.55
CA GLU A 569 128.99 -13.33 -14.41
C GLU A 569 129.82 -13.45 -15.71
N VAL A 570 129.19 -13.33 -16.90
CA VAL A 570 129.90 -13.28 -18.19
C VAL A 570 130.63 -11.95 -18.38
N GLU A 571 130.02 -10.83 -18.01
CA GLU A 571 130.66 -9.51 -18.01
C GLU A 571 131.86 -9.45 -17.05
N ARG A 572 131.72 -10.04 -15.86
CA ARG A 572 132.81 -10.18 -14.88
C ARG A 572 134.00 -10.95 -15.46
N ARG A 573 133.76 -12.08 -16.15
CA ARG A 573 134.79 -12.86 -16.84
C ARG A 573 135.41 -12.12 -18.03
N LEU A 574 134.63 -11.31 -18.75
CA LEU A 574 135.15 -10.44 -19.81
C LEU A 574 136.07 -9.35 -19.24
N ALA A 575 135.74 -8.77 -18.07
CA ALA A 575 136.61 -7.83 -17.38
C ALA A 575 137.94 -8.49 -16.94
N GLU A 576 137.88 -9.67 -16.31
CA GLU A 576 139.08 -10.45 -15.95
C GLU A 576 139.95 -10.77 -17.17
N ALA A 577 139.34 -11.19 -18.29
CA ALA A 577 140.05 -11.48 -19.53
C ALA A 577 140.67 -10.22 -20.15
N ASN A 578 140.00 -9.07 -20.09
CA ASN A 578 140.54 -7.79 -20.58
C ASN A 578 141.71 -7.30 -19.72
N GLU A 579 141.66 -7.47 -18.40
CA GLU A 579 142.78 -7.13 -17.50
C GLU A 579 144.01 -8.02 -17.78
N GLU A 580 143.79 -9.31 -18.03
CA GLU A 580 144.85 -10.25 -18.45
C GLU A 580 145.40 -9.94 -19.85
N ILE A 581 144.57 -9.47 -20.79
CA ILE A 581 145.02 -8.96 -22.09
C ILE A 581 145.89 -7.70 -21.89
N GLN A 582 145.46 -6.75 -21.06
CA GLN A 582 146.22 -5.53 -20.76
C GLN A 582 147.59 -5.86 -20.16
N LYS A 583 147.67 -6.77 -19.17
CA LYS A 583 148.94 -7.26 -18.60
C LYS A 583 149.86 -7.85 -19.68
N ARG A 584 149.31 -8.61 -20.63
CA ARG A 584 150.06 -9.16 -21.77
C ARG A 584 150.50 -8.08 -22.76
N GLU A 585 149.74 -6.99 -22.92
CA GLU A 585 150.12 -5.83 -23.73
C GLU A 585 151.27 -5.05 -23.06
N GLU A 586 151.21 -4.82 -21.75
CA GLU A 586 152.32 -4.20 -20.99
C GLU A 586 153.61 -5.04 -21.07
N VAL A 587 153.52 -6.37 -20.92
CA VAL A 587 154.69 -7.26 -21.07
C VAL A 587 155.23 -7.24 -22.50
N LYS A 588 154.34 -7.26 -23.51
CA LYS A 588 154.69 -7.14 -24.94
C LYS A 588 155.43 -5.83 -25.22
N ASP A 589 155.03 -4.74 -24.58
CA ASP A 589 155.63 -3.41 -24.81
C ASP A 589 156.94 -3.21 -24.04
N ARG A 590 157.08 -3.79 -22.83
CA ARG A 590 158.38 -3.94 -22.16
C ARG A 590 159.37 -4.70 -23.05
N LEU A 591 158.96 -5.84 -23.61
CA LEU A 591 159.80 -6.63 -24.52
C LEU A 591 160.14 -5.88 -25.82
N LYS A 592 159.24 -5.05 -26.37
CA LYS A 592 159.57 -4.14 -27.49
C LYS A 592 160.67 -3.15 -27.11
N GLN A 593 160.59 -2.58 -25.90
CA GLN A 593 161.57 -1.64 -25.37
C GLN A 593 162.93 -2.32 -25.15
N ASP A 594 162.97 -3.49 -24.51
CA ASP A 594 164.20 -4.28 -24.32
C ASP A 594 164.90 -4.57 -25.67
N ILE A 595 164.13 -4.97 -26.68
CA ILE A 595 164.63 -5.22 -28.05
C ILE A 595 165.17 -3.93 -28.69
N GLN A 596 164.56 -2.77 -28.43
CA GLN A 596 165.00 -1.48 -28.95
C GLN A 596 166.27 -0.98 -28.25
N ASP A 597 166.36 -1.18 -26.94
CA ASP A 597 167.54 -0.83 -26.14
C ASP A 597 168.73 -1.74 -26.49
N GLU A 598 168.52 -3.03 -26.72
CA GLU A 598 169.58 -3.93 -27.20
C GLU A 598 170.03 -3.57 -28.63
N LYS A 599 169.11 -3.20 -29.54
CA LYS A 599 169.47 -2.60 -30.84
C LYS A 599 170.27 -1.31 -30.69
N SER A 600 170.05 -0.52 -29.62
CA SER A 600 170.83 0.69 -29.35
C SER A 600 172.24 0.35 -28.84
N LYS A 601 172.38 -0.64 -27.95
CA LYS A 601 173.67 -1.19 -27.50
C LYS A 601 174.46 -1.76 -28.67
N GLN A 602 173.82 -2.53 -29.54
CA GLN A 602 174.44 -3.08 -30.76
C GLN A 602 174.97 -1.96 -31.67
N LYS A 603 174.18 -0.92 -31.97
CA LYS A 603 174.62 0.27 -32.71
C LYS A 603 175.78 1.02 -32.03
N LEU A 604 175.84 1.01 -30.70
CA LEU A 604 176.95 1.61 -29.94
C LEU A 604 178.23 0.76 -30.04
N VAL A 605 178.11 -0.57 -30.00
CA VAL A 605 179.22 -1.51 -30.23
C VAL A 605 179.74 -1.39 -31.67
N GLU A 606 178.86 -1.32 -32.66
CA GLU A 606 179.20 -1.08 -34.07
C GLU A 606 179.94 0.25 -34.26
N LYS A 607 179.49 1.34 -33.62
CA LYS A 607 180.19 2.63 -33.61
C LYS A 607 181.58 2.53 -32.99
N LYS A 608 181.72 1.88 -31.82
CA LYS A 608 183.01 1.66 -31.13
C LYS A 608 183.97 0.84 -31.99
N GLY A 609 183.47 -0.22 -32.63
CA GLY A 609 184.23 -1.03 -33.59
C GLY A 609 184.69 -0.23 -34.81
N HIS A 610 183.83 0.64 -35.36
CA HIS A 610 184.18 1.50 -36.49
C HIS A 610 185.27 2.54 -36.13
N THR A 611 185.28 3.08 -34.91
CA THR A 611 186.39 3.92 -34.44
C THR A 611 187.70 3.15 -34.30
N ALA A 612 187.69 1.96 -33.68
CA ALA A 612 188.89 1.12 -33.57
C ALA A 612 189.46 0.73 -34.94
N LEU A 613 188.58 0.45 -35.92
CA LEU A 613 188.97 0.10 -37.29
C LEU A 613 189.53 1.30 -38.08
N LYS A 614 189.19 2.54 -37.71
CA LYS A 614 189.83 3.75 -38.23
C LYS A 614 191.24 3.95 -37.67
N ASP A 615 191.45 3.77 -36.36
CA ASP A 615 192.79 3.92 -35.79
C ASP A 615 193.74 2.79 -36.19
N LEU A 616 193.27 1.55 -36.33
CA LEU A 616 194.06 0.46 -36.91
C LEU A 616 194.51 0.77 -38.35
N LYS A 617 193.63 1.37 -39.18
CA LYS A 617 194.01 1.88 -40.51
C LYS A 617 195.05 3.00 -40.46
N ARG A 618 195.00 3.86 -39.44
CA ARG A 618 195.97 4.95 -39.22
C ARG A 618 197.34 4.42 -38.79
N GLN A 619 197.37 3.45 -37.87
CA GLN A 619 198.60 2.76 -37.43
C GLN A 619 199.28 2.05 -38.60
N LEU A 620 198.53 1.26 -39.39
CA LEU A 620 199.04 0.55 -40.57
C LEU A 620 199.68 1.49 -41.62
N ALA A 621 199.13 2.69 -41.80
CA ALA A 621 199.70 3.69 -42.71
C ALA A 621 201.01 4.30 -42.20
N ILE A 622 201.19 4.39 -40.87
CA ILE A 622 202.42 4.89 -40.24
C ILE A 622 203.51 3.82 -40.30
N GLU A 623 203.19 2.54 -40.07
CA GLU A 623 204.17 1.45 -40.22
C GLU A 623 204.71 1.30 -41.64
N LYS A 624 203.86 1.43 -42.67
CA LYS A 624 204.33 1.39 -44.07
C LYS A 624 205.38 2.48 -44.36
N LYS A 625 205.15 3.71 -43.90
CA LYS A 625 206.13 4.81 -43.98
C LYS A 625 207.36 4.62 -43.09
N ARG A 626 207.31 3.74 -42.10
CA ARG A 626 208.47 3.36 -41.27
C ARG A 626 209.36 2.33 -41.98
N ASN A 627 208.77 1.38 -42.71
CA ASN A 627 209.51 0.35 -43.44
C ASN A 627 210.28 0.88 -44.66
N GLU A 628 209.73 1.82 -45.43
CA GLU A 628 210.44 2.41 -46.58
C GLU A 628 211.76 3.08 -46.13
N LYS A 629 211.72 3.83 -45.02
CA LYS A 629 212.91 4.48 -44.40
C LYS A 629 213.87 3.50 -43.71
N LEU A 630 213.50 2.23 -43.60
CA LEU A 630 214.31 1.16 -43.03
C LEU A 630 215.19 0.47 -44.09
N GLN A 631 214.85 0.64 -45.37
CA GLN A 631 215.60 0.04 -46.48
C GLN A 631 216.79 0.89 -46.94
N GLU A 632 216.72 2.23 -46.83
CA GLU A 632 217.86 3.12 -47.11
C GLU A 632 218.92 3.11 -45.98
N LYS A 633 218.50 2.98 -44.72
CA LYS A 633 219.40 3.09 -43.54
C LYS A 633 220.14 1.81 -43.14
N LEU A 634 220.25 0.84 -44.06
CA LEU A 634 221.01 -0.41 -43.84
C LEU A 634 222.19 -0.60 -44.80
N GLN A 635 222.43 0.34 -45.72
CA GLN A 635 223.57 0.32 -46.63
C GLN A 635 224.71 1.30 -46.25
N GLU A 636 224.47 2.22 -45.31
CA GLU A 636 225.50 3.12 -44.77
C GLU A 636 225.56 3.06 -43.23
N ILE A 637 226.79 2.96 -42.71
CA ILE A 637 227.19 3.20 -41.30
C ILE A 637 226.55 2.20 -40.30
N SER A 638 227.25 1.19 -39.76
CA SER A 638 228.66 1.13 -39.35
C SER A 638 229.06 2.12 -38.22
N SER A 639 228.17 2.39 -37.26
CA SER A 639 228.52 2.74 -35.85
C SER A 639 227.32 2.89 -34.87
N ASN A 640 227.48 2.30 -33.67
CA ASN A 640 227.00 2.68 -32.31
C ASN A 640 225.52 3.08 -31.95
N GLN A 641 224.89 2.26 -31.09
CA GLN A 641 224.14 2.54 -29.80
C GLN A 641 222.77 3.33 -29.67
N SER A 642 221.70 2.62 -29.20
CA SER A 642 220.70 2.89 -28.08
C SER A 642 219.46 3.89 -28.06
N ASN A 643 218.28 3.41 -27.53
CA ASN A 643 217.21 4.02 -26.61
C ASN A 643 216.05 5.01 -27.09
N VAL A 644 214.86 5.31 -26.46
CA VAL A 644 213.92 4.79 -25.35
C VAL A 644 212.49 5.52 -25.22
N ASP A 645 211.40 4.81 -24.80
CA ASP A 645 210.09 5.00 -24.01
C ASP A 645 209.02 6.21 -24.00
N GLU A 646 207.89 6.07 -23.20
CA GLU A 646 206.78 6.98 -22.66
C GLU A 646 205.33 7.12 -23.35
N LEU A 647 204.12 7.51 -22.76
CA LEU A 647 203.41 7.41 -21.41
C LEU A 647 201.86 7.89 -21.34
N LEU A 648 200.96 7.21 -20.56
CA LEU A 648 199.62 7.44 -19.79
C LEU A 648 198.39 8.44 -20.00
N GLN A 649 197.18 8.05 -19.42
CA GLN A 649 196.15 8.77 -18.53
C GLN A 649 194.54 8.80 -18.73
N VAL A 650 193.71 9.51 -17.89
CA VAL A 650 192.33 9.13 -17.30
C VAL A 650 191.25 10.30 -17.07
N VAL A 651 189.92 10.06 -16.71
CA VAL A 651 188.98 10.80 -15.71
C VAL A 651 187.40 11.04 -16.01
N ASP A 652 186.51 10.80 -14.98
CA ASP A 652 185.14 11.26 -14.44
C ASP A 652 183.82 11.79 -15.15
N GLY A 653 182.65 11.81 -14.41
CA GLY A 653 181.34 12.54 -14.65
C GLY A 653 180.07 12.18 -13.76
N HIS A 654 179.06 13.07 -13.52
CA HIS A 654 177.88 12.87 -12.57
C HIS A 654 176.54 13.67 -12.84
N ASP A 655 175.51 13.53 -11.95
CA ASP A 655 174.41 14.48 -11.49
C ASP A 655 172.86 14.47 -11.87
N THR A 656 171.99 14.30 -10.82
CA THR A 656 170.69 14.99 -10.44
C THR A 656 169.36 14.89 -11.29
N SER A 657 168.09 15.17 -10.83
CA SER A 657 167.43 15.65 -9.57
C SER A 657 165.89 15.31 -9.43
N ALA A 658 165.32 15.39 -8.20
CA ALA A 658 163.94 15.81 -7.77
C ALA A 658 162.63 15.04 -8.19
N THR A 659 161.49 14.96 -7.45
CA THR A 659 161.08 15.20 -6.01
C THR A 659 159.65 14.64 -5.71
N GLY A 660 159.44 13.90 -4.58
CA GLY A 660 158.20 13.76 -3.76
C GLY A 660 156.91 13.09 -4.35
N GLY A 661 156.02 12.42 -3.59
CA GLY A 661 156.06 11.95 -2.19
C GLY A 661 154.69 11.36 -1.69
N ASP A 662 154.71 10.14 -1.09
CA ASP A 662 153.66 9.39 -0.31
C ASP A 662 152.18 9.29 -0.85
N GLY A 663 151.23 8.50 -0.31
CA GLY A 663 151.27 7.49 0.78
C GLY A 663 149.93 6.75 1.10
N SER A 664 149.70 5.56 0.52
CA SER A 664 148.90 4.40 1.05
C SER A 664 147.51 4.52 1.74
N SER A 665 146.52 3.78 1.19
CA SER A 665 145.65 2.77 1.88
C SER A 665 144.36 3.10 2.73
N VAL A 666 143.24 2.47 2.32
CA VAL A 666 142.29 1.62 3.13
C VAL A 666 141.05 2.20 3.89
N SER A 667 139.84 1.87 3.36
CA SER A 667 138.56 1.40 4.00
C SER A 667 137.47 2.26 4.72
N SER A 668 136.22 2.09 4.20
CA SER A 668 134.90 1.80 4.88
C SER A 668 134.09 2.82 5.73
N PHE A 669 132.91 3.28 5.24
CA PHE A 669 131.53 2.81 5.63
C PHE A 669 130.32 3.68 5.13
N SER A 670 129.25 3.03 4.63
CA SER A 670 127.78 3.33 4.63
C SER A 670 127.08 4.65 4.14
N PHE A 671 126.21 4.47 3.11
CA PHE A 671 124.76 4.87 3.02
C PHE A 671 124.31 6.35 2.78
N ARG A 672 123.65 6.66 1.61
CA ARG A 672 122.16 6.89 1.44
C ARG A 672 121.70 7.76 0.22
N ASP A 673 120.63 7.30 -0.47
CA ASP A 673 119.49 7.99 -1.17
C ASP A 673 119.51 8.85 -2.47
N PHE A 674 118.33 8.76 -3.13
CA PHE A 674 117.54 9.69 -3.98
C PHE A 674 117.76 9.89 -5.51
N MET A 675 116.65 10.17 -6.22
CA MET A 675 116.51 10.38 -7.67
C MET A 675 115.34 11.36 -7.97
N SER A 676 115.21 11.93 -9.18
CA SER A 676 114.14 12.91 -9.50
C SER A 676 113.62 12.86 -10.94
N SER A 677 112.46 13.46 -11.22
CA SER A 677 111.90 13.69 -12.57
C SER A 677 111.02 14.95 -12.64
N SER A 678 110.72 15.48 -13.84
CA SER A 678 109.95 16.73 -14.00
C SER A 678 109.39 16.96 -15.43
N LYS A 679 108.24 17.66 -15.53
CA LYS A 679 107.68 18.40 -16.70
C LYS A 679 107.16 17.57 -17.90
N GLN A 680 105.90 17.73 -18.35
CA GLN A 680 105.24 18.81 -19.15
C GLN A 680 105.66 18.83 -20.64
N SER A 681 104.81 19.10 -21.65
CA SER A 681 103.33 19.04 -21.86
C SER A 681 103.00 19.65 -23.24
N ASP A 682 102.11 19.08 -24.10
CA ASP A 682 101.46 19.90 -25.15
C ASP A 682 100.23 19.33 -25.92
N SER A 683 99.41 20.28 -26.43
CA SER A 683 98.45 20.30 -27.56
C SER A 683 97.39 19.20 -27.86
N HIS A 684 96.12 19.59 -27.69
CA HIS A 684 94.94 19.50 -28.60
C HIS A 684 94.46 18.20 -29.28
N SER A 685 93.13 18.08 -29.32
CA SER A 685 92.36 17.15 -30.17
C SER A 685 91.02 17.76 -30.65
N GLN A 686 90.41 17.05 -31.62
CA GLN A 686 88.99 17.04 -32.07
C GLN A 686 88.67 17.63 -33.46
N ALA A 687 87.78 16.94 -34.18
CA ALA A 687 87.31 17.25 -35.53
C ALA A 687 85.83 16.85 -35.74
N GLY A 688 85.18 17.49 -36.72
CA GLY A 688 83.85 17.16 -37.26
C GLY A 688 82.64 17.81 -36.59
N THR A 689 81.49 18.05 -37.26
CA THR A 689 81.19 18.27 -38.71
C THR A 689 79.71 18.70 -38.88
N SER A 690 79.43 19.60 -39.84
CA SER A 690 78.16 19.77 -40.60
C SER A 690 76.77 19.63 -39.93
N SER A 691 76.17 20.81 -39.71
CA SER A 691 74.75 21.21 -39.85
C SER A 691 73.78 20.39 -40.77
N LEU A 692 72.50 20.21 -40.37
CA LEU A 692 71.25 20.75 -41.01
C LEU A 692 69.91 20.06 -40.61
N SER A 693 68.82 20.84 -40.74
CA SER A 693 67.37 20.49 -40.94
C SER A 693 66.52 19.70 -39.92
N SER A 694 65.51 20.42 -39.34
CA SER A 694 64.09 20.05 -39.09
C SER A 694 63.71 18.79 -38.26
N THR A 695 62.67 18.77 -37.41
CA THR A 695 61.45 19.60 -37.28
C THR A 695 61.14 20.02 -35.81
N PRO A 696 60.22 20.99 -35.56
CA PRO A 696 59.87 21.45 -34.20
C PRO A 696 58.53 20.92 -33.67
N VAL A 697 58.38 20.91 -32.34
CA VAL A 697 57.08 21.03 -31.65
C VAL A 697 57.25 22.04 -30.51
N THR A 698 56.38 23.04 -30.42
CA THR A 698 56.55 24.20 -29.52
C THR A 698 55.77 24.07 -28.22
N SER A 699 56.44 24.09 -27.07
CA SER A 699 55.82 24.44 -25.79
C SER A 699 55.77 25.97 -25.64
N VAL A 700 54.59 26.51 -25.37
CA VAL A 700 54.38 27.97 -25.18
C VAL A 700 54.48 28.29 -23.69
N ASN A 701 55.42 29.17 -23.33
CA ASN A 701 55.50 29.73 -21.98
C ASN A 701 54.40 30.77 -21.78
N VAL A 702 53.25 30.35 -21.23
CA VAL A 702 52.20 31.25 -20.73
C VAL A 702 52.79 32.12 -19.62
N SER A 703 52.63 33.43 -19.73
CA SER A 703 53.18 34.39 -18.78
C SER A 703 52.36 34.45 -17.49
N LYS A 704 53.02 34.70 -16.35
CA LYS A 704 52.39 34.76 -15.02
C LYS A 704 51.27 35.81 -14.90
N ALA A 705 51.19 36.77 -15.83
CA ALA A 705 50.08 37.71 -15.96
C ALA A 705 48.83 37.05 -16.56
N GLU A 706 48.98 36.29 -17.64
CA GLU A 706 47.90 35.53 -18.30
C GLU A 706 47.33 34.45 -17.38
N SER A 707 48.18 33.77 -16.60
CA SER A 707 47.72 32.85 -15.55
C SER A 707 46.87 33.54 -14.47
N ARG A 708 47.15 34.82 -14.19
CA ARG A 708 46.41 35.63 -13.21
C ARG A 708 45.08 36.12 -13.77
N ASP A 709 45.06 36.53 -15.03
CA ASP A 709 43.84 36.94 -15.75
C ASP A 709 42.90 35.75 -15.96
N LEU A 710 43.43 34.57 -16.30
CA LEU A 710 42.68 33.32 -16.36
C LEU A 710 42.09 32.94 -14.99
N LEU A 711 42.86 33.06 -13.89
CA LEU A 711 42.31 32.85 -12.54
C LEU A 711 41.18 33.84 -12.23
N SER A 712 41.37 35.13 -12.53
CA SER A 712 40.35 36.18 -12.34
C SER A 712 39.07 35.86 -13.11
N ARG A 713 39.20 35.50 -14.40
CA ARG A 713 38.05 35.14 -15.23
C ARG A 713 37.39 33.84 -14.79
N VAL A 714 38.14 32.87 -14.27
CA VAL A 714 37.57 31.66 -13.64
C VAL A 714 36.80 32.04 -12.38
N THR A 715 37.31 32.92 -11.51
CA THR A 715 36.56 33.34 -10.31
C THR A 715 35.27 34.11 -10.65
N VAL A 716 35.29 34.96 -11.68
CA VAL A 716 34.07 35.63 -12.17
C VAL A 716 33.08 34.61 -12.75
N LEU A 717 33.52 33.71 -13.63
CA LEU A 717 32.66 32.66 -14.19
C LEU A 717 32.10 31.71 -13.12
N GLN A 718 32.86 31.43 -12.05
CA GLN A 718 32.38 30.65 -10.91
C GLN A 718 31.29 31.39 -10.13
N GLN A 719 31.42 32.71 -9.96
CA GLN A 719 30.46 33.55 -9.26
C GLN A 719 29.19 33.81 -10.09
N ASP A 720 29.33 34.05 -11.40
CA ASP A 720 28.22 34.15 -12.35
C ASP A 720 27.45 32.83 -12.43
N LYS A 721 28.17 31.69 -12.48
CA LYS A 721 27.57 30.36 -12.42
C LYS A 721 26.76 30.17 -11.14
N TRP A 722 27.33 30.52 -9.98
CA TRP A 722 26.64 30.40 -8.70
C TRP A 722 25.38 31.28 -8.63
N GLN A 723 25.40 32.51 -9.19
CA GLN A 723 24.22 33.36 -9.31
C GLN A 723 23.14 32.77 -10.24
N LEU A 724 23.53 32.08 -11.30
CA LEU A 724 22.58 31.37 -12.18
C LEU A 724 22.01 30.12 -11.51
N GLU A 725 22.81 29.36 -10.76
CA GLU A 725 22.34 28.24 -9.93
C GLU A 725 21.36 28.73 -8.85
N GLU A 726 21.60 29.89 -8.22
CA GLU A 726 20.70 30.53 -7.26
C GLU A 726 19.37 31.00 -7.91
N GLN A 727 19.42 31.54 -9.13
CA GLN A 727 18.22 31.92 -9.89
C GLN A 727 17.40 30.71 -10.35
N VAL A 728 18.05 29.63 -10.78
CA VAL A 728 17.37 28.36 -11.10
C VAL A 728 16.70 27.80 -9.85
N ARG A 729 17.41 27.74 -8.72
CA ARG A 729 16.88 27.27 -7.43
C ARG A 729 15.62 28.02 -6.99
N HIS A 730 15.59 29.36 -7.11
CA HIS A 730 14.39 30.14 -6.82
C HIS A 730 13.27 29.97 -7.85
N LEU A 731 13.57 29.70 -9.12
CA LEU A 731 12.55 29.37 -10.12
C LEU A 731 11.94 27.99 -9.90
N GLU A 732 12.73 27.01 -9.46
CA GLU A 732 12.27 25.67 -9.08
C GLU A 732 11.40 25.72 -7.82
N GLU A 733 11.83 26.45 -6.79
CA GLU A 733 11.06 26.71 -5.55
C GLU A 733 9.72 27.41 -5.84
N SER A 734 9.74 28.45 -6.68
CA SER A 734 8.55 29.19 -7.11
C SER A 734 7.60 28.34 -7.99
N ALA A 735 8.15 27.50 -8.87
CA ALA A 735 7.36 26.59 -9.69
C ALA A 735 6.72 25.47 -8.84
N GLY A 736 7.42 24.95 -7.83
CA GLY A 736 6.88 24.02 -6.85
C GLY A 736 5.71 24.62 -6.08
N ALA A 737 5.91 25.81 -5.48
CA ALA A 737 4.84 26.53 -4.77
C ALA A 737 3.63 26.83 -5.66
N MET A 738 3.83 27.17 -6.94
CA MET A 738 2.75 27.36 -7.90
C MET A 738 2.03 26.06 -8.27
N ALA A 739 2.74 24.93 -8.36
CA ALA A 739 2.15 23.62 -8.58
C ALA A 739 1.28 23.18 -7.39
N ASP A 740 1.73 23.42 -6.16
CA ASP A 740 0.96 23.15 -4.94
C ASP A 740 -0.29 24.06 -4.84
N GLU A 741 -0.17 25.36 -5.17
CA GLU A 741 -1.32 26.27 -5.21
C GLU A 741 -2.35 25.84 -6.28
N LEU A 742 -1.89 25.34 -7.43
CA LEU A 742 -2.75 24.77 -8.47
C LEU A 742 -3.40 23.45 -8.03
N MET A 743 -2.70 22.60 -7.29
CA MET A 743 -3.24 21.37 -6.69
C MET A 743 -4.32 21.70 -5.65
N GLU A 744 -4.09 22.68 -4.78
CA GLU A 744 -5.09 23.12 -3.79
C GLU A 744 -6.30 23.79 -4.45
N LYS A 745 -6.11 24.66 -5.44
CA LYS A 745 -7.21 25.23 -6.25
C LYS A 745 -8.01 24.13 -6.97
N THR A 746 -7.34 23.11 -7.51
CA THR A 746 -7.99 21.96 -8.15
C THR A 746 -8.82 21.16 -7.15
N LYS A 747 -8.28 20.90 -5.95
CA LYS A 747 -8.97 20.23 -4.84
C LYS A 747 -10.18 21.04 -4.35
N LEU A 748 -10.06 22.36 -4.24
CA LEU A 748 -11.16 23.26 -3.86
C LEU A 748 -12.26 23.30 -4.93
N ILE A 749 -11.90 23.34 -6.22
CA ILE A 749 -12.85 23.22 -7.34
C ILE A 749 -13.54 21.85 -7.33
N GLN A 750 -12.79 20.76 -7.09
CA GLN A 750 -13.35 19.41 -6.99
C GLN A 750 -14.35 19.31 -5.83
N GLN A 751 -14.03 19.87 -4.66
CA GLN A 751 -14.96 19.98 -3.54
C GLN A 751 -16.19 20.82 -3.91
N TYR A 752 -16.03 21.99 -4.53
CA TYR A 752 -17.15 22.84 -4.94
C TYR A 752 -18.07 22.15 -5.96
N VAL A 753 -17.52 21.41 -6.93
CA VAL A 753 -18.28 20.60 -7.89
C VAL A 753 -19.00 19.42 -7.22
N GLN A 754 -18.42 18.81 -6.18
CA GLN A 754 -19.10 17.78 -5.39
C GLN A 754 -20.25 18.37 -4.57
N HIS A 755 -20.03 19.48 -3.86
CA HIS A 755 -21.05 20.12 -3.03
C HIS A 755 -22.21 20.70 -3.85
N THR A 756 -21.92 21.39 -4.96
CA THR A 756 -22.97 21.87 -5.88
C THR A 756 -23.76 20.74 -6.53
N ARG A 757 -23.15 19.59 -6.83
CA ARG A 757 -23.89 18.39 -7.25
C ARG A 757 -24.84 17.90 -6.15
N THR A 758 -24.38 17.78 -4.90
CA THR A 758 -25.26 17.36 -3.80
C THR A 758 -26.41 18.33 -3.53
N ASP A 759 -26.19 19.65 -3.61
CA ASP A 759 -27.25 20.63 -3.40
C ASP A 759 -28.24 20.72 -4.57
N VAL A 760 -27.79 20.58 -5.83
CA VAL A 760 -28.71 20.49 -6.98
C VAL A 760 -29.63 19.26 -6.87
N HIS A 761 -29.13 18.13 -6.37
CA HIS A 761 -29.96 16.95 -6.08
C HIS A 761 -30.91 17.14 -4.88
N LYS A 762 -30.60 18.07 -3.96
CA LYS A 762 -31.42 18.37 -2.78
C LYS A 762 -32.53 19.38 -3.08
N VAL A 763 -32.23 20.43 -3.85
CA VAL A 763 -33.19 21.47 -4.27
C VAL A 763 -34.20 20.95 -5.29
N LYS A 764 -33.80 20.05 -6.19
CA LYS A 764 -34.70 19.51 -7.23
C LYS A 764 -35.76 18.53 -6.69
N ALA A 765 -35.70 18.18 -5.40
CA ALA A 765 -36.66 17.31 -4.72
C ALA A 765 -37.64 18.07 -3.79
N SER A 766 -37.63 19.41 -3.78
CA SER A 766 -38.37 20.22 -2.80
C SER A 766 -39.28 21.31 -3.40
N ASN A 767 -39.75 21.14 -4.64
CA ASN A 767 -40.56 22.15 -5.33
C ASN A 767 -41.78 21.58 -6.08
N GLU A 768 -42.58 20.75 -5.40
CA GLU A 768 -43.99 20.55 -5.74
C GLU A 768 -44.81 20.12 -4.51
N GLU A 769 -46.13 20.39 -4.56
CA GLU A 769 -47.19 20.10 -3.57
C GLU A 769 -47.08 20.63 -2.12
N LEU A 770 -47.88 21.67 -1.84
CA LEU A 770 -48.22 22.18 -0.50
C LEU A 770 -49.19 21.25 0.28
N GLY A 771 -48.72 20.08 0.72
CA GLY A 771 -49.48 19.12 1.53
C GLY A 771 -49.44 19.36 3.05
N SER A 772 -50.13 20.40 3.55
CA SER A 772 -49.98 20.86 4.95
C SER A 772 -50.64 19.95 6.02
N SER A 773 -49.90 18.98 6.55
CA SER A 773 -50.29 18.29 7.81
C SER A 773 -49.16 17.67 8.66
N ARG A 774 -47.96 17.41 8.10
CA ARG A 774 -46.88 16.69 8.84
C ARG A 774 -45.89 17.58 9.61
N SER A 775 -45.71 18.85 9.21
CA SER A 775 -44.68 19.74 9.79
C SER A 775 -44.86 19.99 11.30
N ILE A 776 -46.09 20.26 11.75
CA ILE A 776 -46.38 20.54 13.17
C ILE A 776 -46.08 19.32 14.05
N ARG A 777 -46.48 18.11 13.63
CA ARG A 777 -46.23 16.89 14.43
C ARG A 777 -44.73 16.60 14.57
N ASN A 778 -43.93 16.88 13.54
CA ASN A 778 -42.48 16.72 13.60
C ASN A 778 -41.82 17.78 14.51
N ARG A 779 -42.21 19.06 14.39
CA ARG A 779 -41.68 20.15 15.23
C ARG A 779 -42.08 20.04 16.70
N VAL A 780 -43.26 19.49 17.00
CA VAL A 780 -43.65 19.15 18.39
C VAL A 780 -42.86 17.94 18.90
N ARG A 781 -42.61 16.93 18.06
CA ARG A 781 -41.82 15.76 18.48
C ARG A 781 -40.36 16.11 18.78
N SER A 782 -39.72 16.96 17.97
CA SER A 782 -38.32 17.39 18.21
C SER A 782 -38.15 18.19 19.52
N VAL A 783 -39.15 18.99 19.91
CA VAL A 783 -39.17 19.71 21.19
C VAL A 783 -39.36 18.76 22.38
N ILE A 784 -40.10 17.66 22.21
CA ILE A 784 -40.39 16.69 23.28
C ILE A 784 -39.28 15.64 23.44
N THR A 785 -38.51 15.33 22.39
CA THR A 785 -37.43 14.32 22.45
C THR A 785 -36.03 14.90 22.65
N GLY A 786 -35.87 16.21 22.84
CA GLY A 786 -34.63 16.84 23.32
C GLY A 786 -33.39 16.63 22.44
N GLN A 787 -33.40 17.13 21.20
CA GLN A 787 -32.38 16.82 20.18
C GLN A 787 -31.70 18.08 19.59
N ASP A 788 -31.04 18.88 20.42
CA ASP A 788 -30.23 20.03 19.98
C ASP A 788 -28.78 19.66 19.60
N ASP A 789 -28.44 18.36 19.51
CA ASP A 789 -27.06 17.88 19.31
C ASP A 789 -26.36 18.47 18.07
N ALA A 790 -27.09 18.83 17.01
CA ALA A 790 -26.52 19.47 15.83
C ALA A 790 -26.02 20.90 16.14
N ASP A 791 -26.83 21.70 16.82
CA ASP A 791 -26.45 23.06 17.20
C ASP A 791 -25.44 23.05 18.35
N VAL A 792 -25.55 22.12 19.29
CA VAL A 792 -24.54 21.91 20.33
C VAL A 792 -23.21 21.41 19.74
N ALA A 793 -23.20 20.60 18.67
CA ALA A 793 -21.99 20.24 17.94
C ALA A 793 -21.37 21.47 17.25
N ASN A 794 -22.17 22.27 16.52
CA ASN A 794 -21.73 23.52 15.89
C ASN A 794 -21.16 24.51 16.93
N ILE A 795 -21.82 24.67 18.08
CA ILE A 795 -21.36 25.53 19.19
C ILE A 795 -20.07 24.98 19.81
N ARG A 796 -19.93 23.67 19.99
CA ARG A 796 -18.67 23.04 20.45
C ARG A 796 -17.53 23.24 19.45
N GLU A 797 -17.79 23.19 18.15
CA GLU A 797 -16.77 23.45 17.12
C GLU A 797 -16.40 24.93 17.03
N LEU A 798 -17.40 25.83 17.09
CA LEU A 798 -17.17 27.28 17.10
C LEU A 798 -16.38 27.72 18.34
N ASN A 799 -16.67 27.15 19.51
CA ASN A 799 -15.84 27.36 20.70
C ASN A 799 -14.41 26.83 20.51
N ARG A 800 -14.20 25.63 19.93
CA ARG A 800 -12.85 25.13 19.62
C ARG A 800 -12.09 26.03 18.65
N LYS A 801 -12.76 26.60 17.64
CA LYS A 801 -12.17 27.57 16.70
C LYS A 801 -11.81 28.89 17.41
N LEU A 802 -12.66 29.35 18.33
CA LEU A 802 -12.38 30.53 19.17
C LEU A 802 -11.21 30.30 20.14
N THR A 803 -11.12 29.12 20.77
CA THR A 803 -9.99 28.73 21.62
C THR A 803 -8.68 28.74 20.84
N ARG A 804 -8.63 28.14 19.64
CA ARG A 804 -7.43 28.15 18.79
C ARG A 804 -7.02 29.56 18.35
N MET A 805 -7.97 30.41 17.95
CA MET A 805 -7.65 31.81 17.65
C MET A 805 -7.08 32.56 18.88
N LEU A 806 -7.56 32.27 20.09
CA LEU A 806 -7.01 32.84 21.32
C LEU A 806 -5.62 32.28 21.66
N GLU A 807 -5.35 31.00 21.38
CA GLU A 807 -4.02 30.38 21.53
C GLU A 807 -3.02 30.94 20.51
N GLU A 808 -3.42 31.13 19.25
CA GLU A 808 -2.65 31.77 18.18
C GLU A 808 -2.39 33.26 18.48
N GLU A 809 -3.39 34.02 18.92
CA GLU A 809 -3.21 35.43 19.27
C GLU A 809 -2.43 35.61 20.57
N MET A 810 -2.50 34.67 21.54
CA MET A 810 -1.61 34.68 22.69
C MET A 810 -0.16 34.36 22.30
N THR A 811 0.08 33.37 21.43
CA THR A 811 1.45 33.05 20.99
C THR A 811 2.06 34.18 20.14
N LYS A 812 1.28 34.81 19.25
CA LYS A 812 1.69 36.07 18.58
C LYS A 812 1.97 37.20 19.57
N ASN A 813 1.12 37.40 20.59
CA ASN A 813 1.35 38.43 21.61
C ASN A 813 2.56 38.12 22.52
N MET A 814 2.93 36.85 22.71
CA MET A 814 4.15 36.46 23.40
C MET A 814 5.39 36.74 22.54
N ALA A 815 5.38 36.33 21.26
CA ALA A 815 6.44 36.66 20.31
C ALA A 815 6.63 38.18 20.18
N LEU A 816 5.56 38.96 20.00
CA LEU A 816 5.64 40.42 19.93
C LEU A 816 6.13 41.08 21.24
N LYS A 817 5.88 40.47 22.41
CA LYS A 817 6.47 40.93 23.69
C LYS A 817 7.96 40.59 23.78
N GLU A 818 8.36 39.43 23.26
CA GLU A 818 9.76 39.02 23.20
C GLU A 818 10.55 39.88 22.20
N ASP A 819 9.98 40.18 21.03
CA ASP A 819 10.53 41.15 20.06
C ASP A 819 10.61 42.55 20.66
N LEU A 820 9.57 43.03 21.36
CA LEU A 820 9.62 44.31 22.07
C LEU A 820 10.67 44.33 23.19
N ALA A 821 10.85 43.21 23.92
CA ALA A 821 11.90 43.08 24.91
C ALA A 821 13.30 43.05 24.27
N ASN A 822 13.44 42.40 23.12
CA ASN A 822 14.68 42.35 22.34
C ASN A 822 15.02 43.72 21.73
N LEU A 823 14.06 44.44 21.14
CA LEU A 823 14.25 45.83 20.70
C LEU A 823 14.56 46.75 21.88
N SER A 824 13.88 46.60 23.02
CA SER A 824 14.15 47.37 24.24
C SER A 824 15.57 47.11 24.76
N MET A 825 16.03 45.86 24.77
CA MET A 825 17.40 45.49 25.12
C MET A 825 18.43 46.00 24.11
N GLN A 826 18.09 46.07 22.81
CA GLN A 826 18.96 46.68 21.80
C GLN A 826 19.04 48.21 21.91
N LEU A 827 17.92 48.87 22.27
CA LEU A 827 17.87 50.30 22.55
C LEU A 827 18.62 50.66 23.85
N ALA A 828 18.55 49.81 24.88
CA ALA A 828 19.31 49.95 26.13
C ALA A 828 20.80 49.56 26.00
N LYS A 829 21.25 49.12 24.82
CA LYS A 829 22.65 48.87 24.45
C LYS A 829 23.22 49.95 23.52
N LYS A 830 22.48 51.05 23.31
CA LYS A 830 22.92 52.27 22.62
C LYS A 830 22.98 53.45 23.58
#